data_AF-A0A2T1D7B9-F1
#
_entry.id   AF-A0A2T1D7B9-F1
#
_cell.length_a   1.000
_cell.length_b   1.000
_cell.length_c   1.000
_cell.angle_alpha   90.00
_cell.angle_beta   90.00
_cell.angle_gamma   90.00
#
_symmetry.space_group_name_H-M   'P 1'
#
loop_
_entity.id
_entity.type
_entity.pdbx_description
1 polymer ?
#
loop_
_entity_poly.entity_id
_entity_poly.type
_entity_poly.pdbx_seq_one_letter_code
_entity_poly.pdbx_strand_id
1 'polypeptide(L)'
;MLPIQPPPLMLAPNATVFSAIEQMNQVQVSDAVVVENQYLVGVFTAQDLIRAIVSGTPLTELTISQVMSAPPVTLLTSDVADSHAVRRSAWQHLRQHSPSCLPVVNDQGQFVGAVSLVDVLETSPTKEVHLSALLPLPARSSTKKVLRQAELANQFLWEVFPNLLIRMTRDGGYLDFLPAKAFKSFTPAPNLYGKTIFDVMPADFAHQRMHYIELALQTQHTQTYEFELEVDGEQRYQEAQITPSGEDEVLIIVRDITDRHQMESALRKSEERFQEIAKTVSQAFFIRCARTQQFLYVSPAYETLWERSCESLYADPNSWLEAVHPDDLPSLTQSLEQQFHGNPATREYRIVRSDGSIRWIKAVLSLIKDATGQPLRFIGITEDITECKQAEEKLKLSEQRLSLSLEVAEAGTWEWIIESDHSNWSNECFYLMGYNPDRDEASHENWVKSLYPDDREPICQRLEQAMQGEHKLELEYRVVHPDQSVRWVTDIGKIFYNELGKPVKMLGLQIDITDRKCIEEELRANQRFIQSIADFSPNLLYLYDLHEYKNVYVNRRVEQALGYTSEATQAMGNQVMQTLMHPDDFAAFDQNYQCIMEMPDGEVLEFEYRMRHSNGQWRWLRSLDTVFERTPDGRPKLLLGTAIDITDHKHTEQQLRFQACLLDAVEQAVVATDTSGYITYWNRGAETLYGWSAIEAIGQHVVELLASEFWKQKGGEILAQLQLEKVWSGEFEIQRKDGALVHIITTESPIYDEQQHLIGFIGVSTDITERKRAAAAIEQSEKKYRDLVQMAGS
;
A
#
# COMPACT_ATOMS: atom_id res chain seq x y z
N MET A 1 53.61 -2.47 31.62
CA MET A 1 52.70 -3.49 32.17
C MET A 1 51.43 -3.45 31.33
N LEU A 2 50.92 -4.60 30.87
CA LEU A 2 49.64 -4.64 30.16
C LEU A 2 48.50 -4.59 31.19
N PRO A 3 47.44 -3.80 30.97
CA PRO A 3 46.29 -3.79 31.87
C PRO A 3 45.53 -5.12 31.78
N ILE A 4 45.26 -5.74 32.93
CA ILE A 4 44.41 -6.95 33.02
C ILE A 4 42.98 -6.46 33.27
N GLN A 5 42.05 -6.81 32.38
CA GLN A 5 40.64 -6.44 32.47
C GLN A 5 39.75 -7.69 32.53
N PRO A 6 38.52 -7.62 33.07
CA PRO A 6 37.57 -8.72 32.92
C PRO A 6 37.29 -8.96 31.42
N PRO A 7 37.18 -10.23 30.98
CA PRO A 7 36.84 -10.53 29.60
C PRO A 7 35.41 -10.06 29.31
N PRO A 8 35.10 -9.71 28.05
CA PRO A 8 33.82 -9.11 27.72
C PRO A 8 32.66 -10.11 27.80
N LEU A 9 32.94 -11.42 27.74
CA LEU A 9 31.95 -12.48 28.00
C LEU A 9 32.61 -13.73 28.59
N MET A 10 31.97 -14.31 29.61
CA MET A 10 32.35 -15.61 30.19
C MET A 10 31.21 -16.60 30.07
N LEU A 11 31.52 -17.82 29.63
CA LEU A 11 30.55 -18.90 29.44
C LEU A 11 30.92 -20.14 30.23
N ALA A 12 29.90 -20.92 30.61
CA ALA A 12 30.09 -22.23 31.21
C ALA A 12 30.32 -23.29 30.11
N PRO A 13 31.19 -24.30 30.33
CA PRO A 13 31.52 -25.29 29.30
C PRO A 13 30.33 -26.16 28.86
N ASN A 14 29.32 -26.30 29.72
CA ASN A 14 28.10 -27.05 29.45
C ASN A 14 27.00 -26.23 28.77
N ALA A 15 27.20 -24.93 28.55
CA ALA A 15 26.27 -24.12 27.78
C ALA A 15 26.19 -24.65 26.34
N THR A 16 25.01 -24.58 25.72
CA THR A 16 24.84 -25.00 24.33
C THR A 16 25.49 -23.99 23.41
N VAL A 17 25.99 -24.45 22.25
CA VAL A 17 26.57 -23.57 21.22
C VAL A 17 25.54 -22.53 20.79
N PHE A 18 24.26 -22.90 20.68
CA PHE A 18 23.18 -21.95 20.41
C PHE A 18 23.08 -20.83 21.48
N SER A 19 23.05 -21.19 22.77
CA SER A 19 22.98 -20.18 23.85
C SER A 19 24.24 -19.31 23.92
N ALA A 20 25.40 -19.88 23.55
CA ALA A 20 26.66 -19.16 23.45
C ALA A 20 26.59 -18.06 22.39
N ILE A 21 26.02 -18.36 21.21
CA ILE A 21 25.82 -17.41 20.11
C ILE A 21 24.92 -16.27 20.54
N GLU A 22 23.80 -16.57 21.20
CA GLU A 22 22.87 -15.54 21.66
C GLU A 22 23.54 -14.57 22.63
N GLN A 23 24.28 -15.09 23.62
CA GLN A 23 25.01 -14.26 24.59
C GLN A 23 26.15 -13.47 23.94
N MET A 24 26.90 -14.07 23.00
CA MET A 24 27.94 -13.37 22.23
C MET A 24 27.36 -12.25 21.36
N ASN A 25 26.17 -12.47 20.79
CA ASN A 25 25.50 -11.48 19.96
C ASN A 25 24.91 -10.33 20.81
N GLN A 26 24.36 -10.61 21.99
CA GLN A 26 23.86 -9.60 22.91
C GLN A 26 24.96 -8.64 23.38
N VAL A 27 26.15 -9.16 23.68
CA VAL A 27 27.29 -8.36 24.15
C VAL A 27 28.20 -7.88 23.01
N GLN A 28 27.88 -8.25 21.76
CA GLN A 28 28.62 -7.92 20.53
C GLN A 28 30.10 -8.30 20.57
N VAL A 29 30.39 -9.55 20.93
CA VAL A 29 31.76 -10.09 21.04
C VAL A 29 31.99 -11.26 20.07
N SER A 30 33.21 -11.40 19.56
CA SER A 30 33.59 -12.44 18.59
C SER A 30 34.05 -13.76 19.21
N ASP A 31 34.33 -13.74 20.51
CA ASP A 31 34.90 -14.83 21.28
C ASP A 31 34.51 -14.69 22.76
N ALA A 32 34.44 -15.83 23.45
CA ALA A 32 34.07 -15.90 24.85
C ALA A 32 35.03 -16.77 25.63
N VAL A 33 35.35 -16.35 26.86
CA VAL A 33 36.24 -17.12 27.75
C VAL A 33 35.40 -18.16 28.47
N VAL A 34 35.80 -19.43 28.38
CA VAL A 34 35.07 -20.55 28.99
C VAL A 34 35.70 -20.89 30.33
N VAL A 35 34.95 -20.72 31.42
CA VAL A 35 35.44 -20.87 32.80
C VAL A 35 34.55 -21.83 33.57
N GLU A 36 35.15 -22.74 34.32
CA GLU A 36 34.46 -23.66 35.22
C GLU A 36 35.14 -23.61 36.60
N ASN A 37 34.37 -23.35 37.66
CA ASN A 37 34.88 -23.28 39.03
C ASN A 37 36.14 -22.39 39.23
N GLN A 38 36.19 -21.23 38.55
CA GLN A 38 37.31 -20.27 38.52
C GLN A 38 38.58 -20.73 37.76
N TYR A 39 38.53 -21.88 37.10
CA TYR A 39 39.60 -22.36 36.21
C TYR A 39 39.22 -22.12 34.75
N LEU A 40 40.19 -21.64 33.99
CA LEU A 40 40.03 -21.47 32.54
C LEU A 40 39.97 -22.86 31.88
N VAL A 41 38.90 -23.12 31.15
CA VAL A 41 38.68 -24.38 30.43
C VAL A 41 39.00 -24.23 28.94
N GLY A 42 38.71 -23.05 28.37
CA GLY A 42 38.90 -22.82 26.93
C GLY A 42 38.57 -21.38 26.53
N VAL A 43 38.75 -21.11 25.24
CA VAL A 43 38.19 -19.90 24.58
C VAL A 43 37.33 -20.41 23.44
N PHE A 44 36.08 -19.96 23.39
CA PHE A 44 35.16 -20.28 22.32
C PHE A 44 35.19 -19.16 21.29
N THR A 45 35.56 -19.47 20.06
CA THR A 45 35.79 -18.50 18.98
C THR A 45 34.80 -18.68 17.82
N ALA A 46 34.72 -17.68 16.93
CA ALA A 46 33.99 -17.81 15.67
C ALA A 46 34.45 -19.00 14.81
N GLN A 47 35.70 -19.44 14.93
CA GLN A 47 36.20 -20.62 14.23
C GLN A 47 35.66 -21.93 14.83
N ASP A 48 35.46 -21.99 16.14
CA ASP A 48 34.79 -23.12 16.81
C ASP A 48 33.31 -23.15 16.43
N LEU A 49 32.66 -21.99 16.33
CA LEU A 49 31.29 -21.88 15.83
C LEU A 49 31.13 -22.46 14.42
N ILE A 50 32.02 -22.09 13.50
CA ILE A 50 32.00 -22.60 12.12
C ILE A 50 32.19 -24.12 12.13
N ARG A 51 33.08 -24.65 12.97
CA ARG A 51 33.23 -26.11 13.15
C ARG A 51 31.94 -26.76 13.65
N ALA A 52 31.23 -26.13 14.58
CA ALA A 52 29.94 -26.60 15.07
C ALA A 52 28.91 -26.71 13.93
N ILE A 53 28.80 -25.67 13.10
CA ILE A 53 27.85 -25.58 11.99
C ILE A 53 28.17 -26.63 10.92
N VAL A 54 29.44 -26.80 10.58
CA VAL A 54 29.91 -27.76 9.58
C VAL A 54 29.69 -29.21 10.02
N SER A 55 29.60 -29.49 11.34
CA SER A 55 29.32 -30.83 11.85
C SER A 55 27.94 -31.37 11.47
N GLY A 56 27.02 -30.51 11.02
CA GLY A 56 25.64 -30.88 10.64
C GLY A 56 24.75 -31.29 11.82
N THR A 57 25.26 -31.26 13.05
CA THR A 57 24.49 -31.53 14.27
C THR A 57 23.78 -30.24 14.71
N PRO A 58 22.51 -30.28 15.13
CA PRO A 58 21.80 -29.08 15.61
C PRO A 58 22.58 -28.37 16.72
N LEU A 59 22.80 -27.07 16.57
CA LEU A 59 23.58 -26.26 17.52
C LEU A 59 22.95 -26.17 18.92
N THR A 60 21.67 -26.51 19.03
CA THR A 60 20.91 -26.63 20.28
C THR A 60 21.31 -27.86 21.09
N GLU A 61 21.93 -28.87 20.47
CA GLU A 61 22.32 -30.14 21.10
C GLU A 61 23.84 -30.23 21.38
N LEU A 62 24.65 -29.35 20.77
CA LEU A 62 26.10 -29.29 20.99
C LEU A 62 26.43 -28.38 22.18
N THR A 63 27.33 -28.81 23.06
CA THR A 63 27.88 -27.96 24.14
C THR A 63 29.16 -27.25 23.69
N ILE A 64 29.46 -26.08 24.28
CA ILE A 64 30.68 -25.33 23.98
C ILE A 64 31.93 -26.21 24.18
N SER A 65 31.96 -27.02 25.24
CA SER A 65 33.08 -27.92 25.53
C SER A 65 33.33 -29.00 24.47
N GLN A 66 32.32 -29.39 23.70
CA GLN A 66 32.45 -30.39 22.63
C GLN A 66 33.07 -29.81 21.37
N VAL A 67 33.02 -28.49 21.22
CA VAL A 67 33.35 -27.81 19.95
C VAL A 67 34.57 -26.90 20.08
N MET A 68 34.81 -26.35 21.28
CA MET A 68 35.95 -25.48 21.53
C MET A 68 37.30 -26.21 21.39
N SER A 69 38.30 -25.49 20.92
CA SER A 69 39.68 -26.00 20.86
C SER A 69 40.36 -25.90 22.23
N ALA A 70 40.89 -27.02 22.75
CA ALA A 70 41.63 -27.07 24.02
C ALA A 70 43.05 -27.62 23.81
N PRO A 71 44.08 -27.10 24.52
CA PRO A 71 44.04 -26.07 25.56
C PRO A 71 44.18 -24.62 25.02
N PRO A 72 43.59 -23.62 25.71
CA PRO A 72 43.70 -22.21 25.32
C PRO A 72 45.12 -21.66 25.56
N VAL A 73 45.56 -20.74 24.72
CA VAL A 73 46.81 -20.00 24.95
C VAL A 73 46.57 -18.96 26.05
N THR A 74 47.35 -19.01 27.14
CA THR A 74 47.21 -18.13 28.31
C THR A 74 48.48 -17.36 28.63
N LEU A 75 48.34 -16.20 29.28
CA LEU A 75 49.45 -15.45 29.87
C LEU A 75 49.51 -15.66 31.39
N LEU A 76 50.70 -15.80 31.98
CA LEU A 76 50.83 -15.81 33.45
C LEU A 76 50.83 -14.38 33.99
N THR A 77 50.24 -14.16 35.16
CA THR A 77 50.28 -12.84 35.84
C THR A 77 51.70 -12.30 36.04
N SER A 78 52.69 -13.19 36.18
CA SER A 78 54.11 -12.86 36.30
C SER A 78 54.72 -12.36 34.98
N ASP A 79 54.24 -12.84 33.83
CA ASP A 79 54.69 -12.43 32.48
C ASP A 79 54.17 -11.03 32.10
N VAL A 80 52.98 -10.66 32.56
CA VAL A 80 52.34 -9.36 32.27
C VAL A 80 53.17 -8.15 32.79
N ALA A 81 54.08 -8.41 33.74
CA ALA A 81 54.99 -7.42 34.31
C ALA A 81 56.18 -7.07 33.38
N ASP A 82 56.64 -7.98 32.51
CA ASP A 82 57.89 -7.82 31.75
C ASP A 82 57.65 -7.45 30.27
N SER A 83 57.95 -6.20 29.93
CA SER A 83 57.06 -5.46 29.02
C SER A 83 57.32 -5.60 27.51
N HIS A 84 58.37 -6.27 27.03
CA HIS A 84 58.68 -6.28 25.59
C HIS A 84 58.58 -7.65 24.92
N ALA A 85 59.09 -8.72 25.54
CA ALA A 85 59.02 -10.07 24.98
C ALA A 85 57.59 -10.61 25.01
N VAL A 86 56.88 -10.38 26.12
CA VAL A 86 55.51 -10.85 26.35
C VAL A 86 54.52 -10.13 25.43
N ARG A 87 54.71 -8.83 25.17
CA ARG A 87 53.90 -8.09 24.17
C ARG A 87 54.05 -8.65 22.76
N ARG A 88 55.28 -9.00 22.36
CA ARG A 88 55.55 -9.56 21.03
C ARG A 88 54.91 -10.94 20.89
N SER A 89 55.01 -11.78 21.93
CA SER A 89 54.37 -13.09 21.97
C SER A 89 52.84 -12.96 21.98
N ALA A 90 52.27 -12.09 22.82
CA ALA A 90 50.82 -11.82 22.85
C ALA A 90 50.29 -11.33 21.50
N TRP A 91 50.99 -10.41 20.83
CA TRP A 91 50.63 -9.92 19.49
C TRP A 91 50.72 -11.02 18.42
N GLN A 92 51.77 -11.86 18.46
CA GLN A 92 51.89 -12.99 17.55
C GLN A 92 50.76 -14.01 17.75
N HIS A 93 50.39 -14.32 18.99
CA HIS A 93 49.32 -15.26 19.29
C HIS A 93 47.94 -14.74 18.86
N LEU A 94 47.62 -13.47 19.15
CA LEU A 94 46.39 -12.81 18.69
C LEU A 94 46.29 -12.80 17.15
N ARG A 95 47.41 -12.58 16.45
CA ARG A 95 47.46 -12.58 14.98
C ARG A 95 47.31 -13.98 14.37
N GLN A 96 47.87 -15.01 15.00
CA GLN A 96 47.89 -16.38 14.47
C GLN A 96 46.58 -17.14 14.72
N HIS A 97 45.92 -16.91 15.84
CA HIS A 97 44.75 -17.71 16.26
C HIS A 97 43.44 -16.91 16.27
N SER A 98 43.52 -15.59 16.03
CA SER A 98 42.38 -14.67 15.92
C SER A 98 41.40 -14.54 17.10
N PRO A 99 41.74 -14.80 18.39
CA PRO A 99 40.87 -14.35 19.48
C PRO A 99 40.99 -12.82 19.67
N SER A 100 39.95 -12.16 20.18
CA SER A 100 39.98 -10.71 20.45
C SER A 100 40.72 -10.37 21.74
N CYS A 101 40.84 -11.33 22.65
CA CYS A 101 41.58 -11.19 23.90
C CYS A 101 42.31 -12.49 24.32
N LEU A 102 43.40 -12.35 25.07
CA LEU A 102 44.14 -13.48 25.64
C LEU A 102 43.82 -13.64 27.14
N PRO A 103 43.37 -14.81 27.60
CA PRO A 103 43.18 -15.10 29.02
C PRO A 103 44.48 -15.00 29.82
N VAL A 104 44.39 -14.44 31.03
CA VAL A 104 45.47 -14.34 32.01
C VAL A 104 45.14 -15.23 33.21
N VAL A 105 46.08 -16.07 33.59
CA VAL A 105 45.97 -16.99 34.74
C VAL A 105 47.07 -16.71 35.77
N ASN A 106 46.81 -17.00 37.04
CA ASN A 106 47.82 -16.93 38.10
C ASN A 106 48.73 -18.17 38.08
N ASP A 107 49.79 -18.17 38.90
CA ASP A 107 50.73 -19.30 39.01
C ASP A 107 50.07 -20.61 39.52
N GLN A 108 48.81 -20.56 39.98
CA GLN A 108 47.99 -21.71 40.37
C GLN A 108 46.98 -22.13 39.28
N GLY A 109 47.02 -21.51 38.10
CA GLY A 109 46.15 -21.81 36.95
C GLY A 109 44.72 -21.25 37.04
N GLN A 110 44.43 -20.40 38.03
CA GLN A 110 43.12 -19.77 38.15
C GLN A 110 43.01 -18.57 37.22
N PHE A 111 41.83 -18.37 36.63
CA PHE A 111 41.55 -17.25 35.73
C PHE A 111 41.53 -15.92 36.51
N VAL A 112 42.29 -14.94 36.04
CA VAL A 112 42.45 -13.62 36.69
C VAL A 112 41.83 -12.49 35.84
N GLY A 113 41.83 -12.62 34.52
CA GLY A 113 41.28 -11.63 33.59
C GLY A 113 41.78 -11.89 32.17
N ALA A 114 41.67 -10.92 31.27
CA ALA A 114 42.13 -11.01 29.90
C ALA A 114 42.86 -9.72 29.47
N VAL A 115 43.69 -9.83 28.43
CA VAL A 115 44.35 -8.68 27.78
C VAL A 115 43.84 -8.59 26.34
N SER A 116 43.32 -7.43 25.93
CA SER A 116 42.79 -7.22 24.58
C SER A 116 43.88 -6.82 23.57
N LEU A 117 43.60 -6.99 22.27
CA LEU A 117 44.49 -6.52 21.20
C LEU A 117 44.75 -5.00 21.28
N VAL A 118 43.74 -4.23 21.69
CA VAL A 118 43.84 -2.77 21.82
C VAL A 118 44.85 -2.41 22.91
N ASP A 119 44.81 -3.08 24.06
CA ASP A 119 45.74 -2.86 25.17
C ASP A 119 47.20 -3.18 24.80
N VAL A 120 47.40 -4.21 23.96
CA VAL A 120 48.73 -4.59 23.45
C VAL A 120 49.28 -3.53 22.49
N LEU A 121 48.42 -2.91 21.68
CA LEU A 121 48.80 -1.89 20.68
C LEU A 121 49.00 -0.51 21.30
N GLU A 122 48.12 -0.07 22.21
CA GLU A 122 48.19 1.26 22.83
C GLU A 122 49.41 1.45 23.74
N THR A 123 49.95 0.36 24.29
CA THR A 123 51.13 0.40 25.15
C THR A 123 52.46 0.21 24.41
N SER A 124 52.45 0.23 23.07
CA SER A 124 53.64 0.03 22.22
C SER A 124 54.33 1.37 21.85
N PRO A 125 55.66 1.52 22.05
CA PRO A 125 56.35 2.81 21.90
C PRO A 125 56.61 3.27 20.44
N THR A 126 56.32 2.44 19.44
CA THR A 126 56.53 2.77 18.01
C THR A 126 55.21 3.11 17.32
N LYS A 127 54.83 4.40 17.35
CA LYS A 127 53.57 4.91 16.80
C LYS A 127 53.49 5.02 15.27
N GLU A 128 54.52 4.64 14.51
CA GLU A 128 54.64 5.08 13.09
C GLU A 128 54.70 4.00 12.00
N VAL A 129 54.51 2.69 12.27
CA VAL A 129 54.67 1.66 11.18
C VAL A 129 53.50 0.69 10.99
N HIS A 130 52.41 0.74 11.76
CA HIS A 130 51.33 -0.27 11.64
C HIS A 130 49.95 0.24 11.17
N LEU A 131 49.81 1.52 10.82
CA LEU A 131 48.54 2.09 10.37
C LEU A 131 48.06 1.60 8.98
N SER A 132 48.90 0.93 8.19
CA SER A 132 48.52 0.27 6.94
C SER A 132 48.05 -1.19 7.10
N ALA A 133 48.15 -1.76 8.31
CA ALA A 133 47.61 -3.07 8.64
C ALA A 133 46.22 -2.99 9.32
N LEU A 134 45.68 -1.79 9.50
CA LEU A 134 44.32 -1.53 9.95
C LEU A 134 43.35 -1.58 8.76
N LEU A 135 43.11 -2.77 8.23
CA LEU A 135 41.81 -3.07 7.61
C LEU A 135 40.98 -3.83 8.65
N PRO A 136 39.72 -3.45 8.90
CA PRO A 136 38.83 -4.31 9.66
C PRO A 136 38.70 -5.65 8.91
N LEU A 137 38.95 -6.76 9.60
CA LEU A 137 38.61 -8.09 9.11
C LEU A 137 37.11 -8.08 8.71
N PRO A 138 36.75 -8.36 7.45
CA PRO A 138 35.38 -8.24 7.00
C PRO A 138 34.62 -9.52 7.35
N ALA A 139 33.95 -9.55 8.50
CA ALA A 139 33.02 -10.63 8.84
C ALA A 139 31.69 -10.60 8.05
N ARG A 140 31.59 -9.79 6.97
CA ARG A 140 30.33 -9.58 6.21
C ARG A 140 30.44 -9.54 4.66
N SER A 141 31.63 -9.67 4.04
CA SER A 141 31.78 -9.44 2.58
C SER A 141 31.96 -10.69 1.71
N SER A 142 32.29 -11.85 2.28
CA SER A 142 32.54 -13.07 1.50
C SER A 142 31.26 -13.65 0.87
N THR A 143 30.13 -13.59 1.56
CA THR A 143 28.86 -14.23 1.10
C THR A 143 28.13 -13.43 0.01
N LYS A 144 28.17 -12.09 0.03
CA LYS A 144 27.48 -11.23 -0.95
C LYS A 144 28.17 -11.19 -2.32
N LYS A 145 29.50 -11.29 -2.36
CA LYS A 145 30.26 -11.25 -3.63
C LYS A 145 29.98 -12.46 -4.50
N VAL A 146 29.93 -13.63 -3.87
CA VAL A 146 29.66 -14.93 -4.51
C VAL A 146 28.25 -14.96 -5.14
N LEU A 147 27.31 -14.21 -4.56
CA LEU A 147 25.91 -14.13 -4.94
C LEU A 147 25.64 -13.42 -6.27
N ARG A 148 26.28 -12.26 -6.45
CA ARG A 148 26.00 -11.31 -7.53
C ARG A 148 26.43 -11.85 -8.90
N GLN A 149 27.44 -12.72 -8.92
CA GLN A 149 27.99 -13.29 -10.16
C GLN A 149 27.04 -14.28 -10.83
N ALA A 150 26.16 -14.93 -10.07
CA ALA A 150 25.17 -15.87 -10.60
C ALA A 150 23.95 -15.19 -11.24
N GLU A 151 23.61 -13.96 -10.84
CA GLU A 151 22.38 -13.27 -11.27
C GLU A 151 22.47 -12.67 -12.69
N LEU A 152 23.65 -12.21 -13.10
CA LEU A 152 23.85 -11.49 -14.36
C LEU A 152 23.72 -12.38 -15.61
N ALA A 153 23.86 -13.70 -15.47
CA ALA A 153 23.75 -14.64 -16.59
C ALA A 153 22.29 -14.87 -17.05
N ASN A 154 21.29 -14.65 -16.18
CA ASN A 154 19.90 -15.03 -16.44
C ASN A 154 19.05 -13.95 -17.17
N GLN A 155 19.45 -12.68 -17.19
CA GLN A 155 18.59 -11.56 -17.62
C GLN A 155 18.47 -11.32 -19.14
N PHE A 156 19.37 -11.86 -19.98
CA PHE A 156 19.50 -11.42 -21.38
C PHE A 156 18.46 -11.98 -22.38
N LEU A 157 17.66 -13.01 -22.02
CA LEU A 157 16.84 -13.77 -22.98
C LEU A 157 15.38 -13.27 -23.17
N TRP A 158 14.92 -12.19 -22.50
CA TRP A 158 13.49 -12.02 -22.14
C TRP A 158 12.66 -10.85 -22.76
N GLU A 159 13.09 -10.04 -23.74
CA GLU A 159 12.45 -8.72 -24.05
C GLU A 159 11.45 -8.53 -25.26
N VAL A 160 10.82 -9.51 -25.96
CA VAL A 160 10.27 -9.29 -27.36
C VAL A 160 8.76 -9.63 -27.76
N PHE A 161 7.71 -9.95 -26.95
CA PHE A 161 6.34 -10.39 -27.45
C PHE A 161 5.04 -9.58 -27.02
N PRO A 162 3.93 -9.45 -27.84
CA PRO A 162 2.78 -8.52 -27.61
C PRO A 162 1.35 -9.06 -27.25
N ASN A 163 1.09 -10.37 -27.10
CA ASN A 163 -0.17 -10.91 -26.57
C ASN A 163 0.00 -11.38 -25.10
N LEU A 164 -1.11 -11.62 -24.37
CA LEU A 164 -1.05 -12.41 -23.14
C LEU A 164 -0.98 -13.89 -23.50
N LEU A 165 0.13 -14.54 -23.13
CA LEU A 165 0.38 -15.96 -23.33
C LEU A 165 0.46 -16.68 -22.00
N ILE A 166 -0.25 -17.79 -21.89
CA ILE A 166 -0.31 -18.59 -20.68
C ILE A 166 -0.10 -20.07 -21.05
N ARG A 167 0.89 -20.72 -20.44
CA ARG A 167 1.04 -22.18 -20.49
C ARG A 167 0.51 -22.79 -19.19
N MET A 168 -0.39 -23.77 -19.32
CA MET A 168 -1.03 -24.42 -18.19
C MET A 168 -1.03 -25.93 -18.34
N THR A 169 -0.97 -26.63 -17.21
CA THR A 169 -1.26 -28.08 -17.16
C THR A 169 -2.74 -28.34 -17.41
N ARG A 170 -3.08 -29.58 -17.76
CA ARG A 170 -4.47 -30.07 -17.85
C ARG A 170 -5.28 -29.81 -16.58
N ASP A 171 -4.64 -29.91 -15.41
CA ASP A 171 -5.25 -29.67 -14.10
C ASP A 171 -5.37 -28.17 -13.75
N GLY A 172 -5.01 -27.28 -14.69
CA GLY A 172 -5.16 -25.84 -14.54
C GLY A 172 -4.06 -25.18 -13.71
N GLY A 173 -2.92 -25.84 -13.53
CA GLY A 173 -1.73 -25.26 -12.89
C GLY A 173 -0.96 -24.36 -13.87
N TYR A 174 -0.57 -23.17 -13.44
CA TYR A 174 0.23 -22.26 -14.26
C TYR A 174 1.68 -22.76 -14.35
N LEU A 175 2.10 -23.08 -15.57
CA LEU A 175 3.48 -23.50 -15.87
C LEU A 175 4.34 -22.34 -16.32
N ASP A 176 3.78 -21.42 -17.12
CA ASP A 176 4.43 -20.20 -17.54
C ASP A 176 3.38 -19.14 -17.82
N PHE A 177 3.71 -17.88 -17.52
CA PHE A 177 2.81 -16.76 -17.72
C PHE A 177 3.57 -15.55 -18.23
N LEU A 178 3.20 -15.08 -19.42
CA LEU A 178 3.93 -14.05 -20.15
C LEU A 178 2.95 -12.97 -20.62
N PRO A 179 2.79 -11.88 -19.84
CA PRO A 179 2.00 -10.74 -20.27
C PRO A 179 2.83 -9.82 -21.17
N ALA A 180 2.21 -9.33 -22.24
CA ALA A 180 2.77 -8.22 -23.00
C ALA A 180 2.71 -6.92 -22.19
N LYS A 181 3.74 -6.07 -22.31
CA LYS A 181 3.88 -4.79 -21.56
C LYS A 181 2.64 -3.88 -21.58
N ALA A 182 1.75 -3.99 -22.58
CA ALA A 182 0.56 -3.15 -22.75
C ALA A 182 -0.78 -3.89 -22.49
N PHE A 183 -0.75 -5.18 -22.17
CA PHE A 183 -1.97 -5.97 -21.95
C PHE A 183 -2.41 -5.88 -20.49
N LYS A 184 -3.61 -5.36 -20.23
CA LYS A 184 -4.18 -5.27 -18.87
C LYS A 184 -4.70 -6.64 -18.43
N SER A 185 -3.86 -7.36 -17.70
CA SER A 185 -4.21 -8.64 -17.08
C SER A 185 -4.88 -8.41 -15.72
N PHE A 186 -5.81 -9.30 -15.37
CA PHE A 186 -6.43 -9.38 -14.04
C PHE A 186 -5.40 -9.60 -12.91
N THR A 187 -4.24 -10.18 -13.21
CA THR A 187 -3.17 -10.41 -12.21
C THR A 187 -1.76 -10.28 -12.83
N PRO A 188 -0.79 -9.64 -12.15
CA PRO A 188 0.60 -9.53 -12.63
C PRO A 188 1.42 -10.83 -12.46
N ALA A 189 2.41 -11.03 -13.34
CA ALA A 189 3.14 -12.30 -13.56
C ALA A 189 3.85 -13.00 -12.38
N PRO A 190 4.43 -12.35 -11.36
CA PRO A 190 5.31 -13.05 -10.40
C PRO A 190 4.59 -13.96 -9.38
N ASN A 191 3.26 -14.09 -9.42
CA ASN A 191 2.47 -14.81 -8.41
C ASN A 191 1.66 -16.01 -8.93
N LEU A 192 1.99 -16.53 -10.12
CA LEU A 192 1.19 -17.55 -10.78
C LEU A 192 1.82 -18.95 -10.71
N TYR A 193 3.15 -19.05 -10.68
CA TYR A 193 3.86 -20.33 -10.58
C TYR A 193 3.44 -21.11 -9.32
N GLY A 194 2.99 -22.35 -9.51
CA GLY A 194 2.50 -23.22 -8.42
C GLY A 194 1.05 -22.99 -8.00
N LYS A 195 0.33 -22.02 -8.60
CA LYS A 195 -1.11 -21.82 -8.39
C LYS A 195 -1.92 -22.44 -9.51
N THR A 196 -3.18 -22.70 -9.23
CA THR A 196 -4.17 -23.10 -10.22
C THR A 196 -5.03 -21.91 -10.65
N ILE A 197 -5.74 -22.02 -11.77
CA ILE A 197 -6.66 -20.96 -12.21
C ILE A 197 -7.75 -20.62 -11.19
N PHE A 198 -8.16 -21.60 -10.39
CA PHE A 198 -9.14 -21.40 -9.32
C PHE A 198 -8.61 -20.53 -8.19
N ASP A 199 -7.28 -20.44 -8.03
CA ASP A 199 -6.64 -19.60 -7.02
C ASP A 199 -6.48 -18.14 -7.48
N VAL A 200 -6.73 -17.87 -8.77
CA VAL A 200 -6.36 -16.62 -9.43
C VAL A 200 -7.58 -15.89 -10.01
N MET A 201 -8.58 -16.62 -10.52
CA MET A 201 -9.73 -16.07 -11.23
C MET A 201 -11.06 -16.38 -10.53
N PRO A 202 -12.13 -15.59 -10.73
CA PRO A 202 -13.44 -15.87 -10.16
C PRO A 202 -13.92 -17.29 -10.49
N ALA A 203 -14.57 -17.95 -9.53
CA ALA A 203 -14.92 -19.37 -9.65
C ALA A 203 -15.76 -19.68 -10.90
N ASP A 204 -16.75 -18.85 -11.22
CA ASP A 204 -17.59 -19.03 -12.42
C ASP A 204 -16.76 -18.98 -13.71
N PHE A 205 -15.80 -18.06 -13.78
CA PHE A 205 -14.86 -17.98 -14.90
C PHE A 205 -13.86 -19.12 -14.91
N ALA A 206 -13.30 -19.52 -13.76
CA ALA A 206 -12.35 -20.62 -13.66
C ALA A 206 -13.01 -21.95 -14.08
N HIS A 207 -14.26 -22.19 -13.65
CA HIS A 207 -15.07 -23.32 -14.09
C HIS A 207 -15.31 -23.28 -15.60
N GLN A 208 -15.69 -22.13 -16.15
CA GLN A 208 -15.86 -21.95 -17.59
C GLN A 208 -14.57 -22.20 -18.35
N ARG A 209 -13.42 -21.70 -17.87
CA ARG A 209 -12.10 -21.91 -18.49
C ARG A 209 -11.69 -23.37 -18.48
N MET A 210 -11.83 -24.05 -17.34
CA MET A 210 -11.49 -25.48 -17.23
C MET A 210 -12.37 -26.34 -18.13
N HIS A 211 -13.65 -26.01 -18.28
CA HIS A 211 -14.53 -26.69 -19.24
C HIS A 211 -13.99 -26.62 -20.68
N TYR A 212 -13.55 -25.43 -21.12
CA TYR A 212 -12.99 -25.28 -22.47
C TYR A 212 -11.56 -25.84 -22.62
N ILE A 213 -10.74 -25.90 -21.56
CA ILE A 213 -9.43 -26.59 -21.57
C ILE A 213 -9.63 -28.09 -21.81
N GLU A 214 -10.54 -28.71 -21.05
CA GLU A 214 -10.85 -30.14 -21.18
C GLU A 214 -11.43 -30.44 -22.56
N LEU A 215 -12.32 -29.58 -23.07
CA LEU A 215 -12.88 -29.71 -24.42
C LEU A 215 -11.80 -29.58 -25.51
N ALA A 216 -10.84 -28.66 -25.36
CA ALA A 216 -9.73 -28.49 -26.32
C ALA A 216 -8.79 -29.70 -26.35
N LEU A 217 -8.45 -30.27 -25.18
CA LEU A 217 -7.60 -31.47 -25.08
C LEU A 217 -8.32 -32.73 -25.58
N GLN A 218 -9.63 -32.87 -25.32
CA GLN A 218 -10.41 -34.01 -25.82
C GLN A 218 -10.63 -33.96 -27.32
N THR A 219 -10.93 -32.78 -27.86
CA THR A 219 -11.20 -32.60 -29.30
C THR A 219 -9.93 -32.44 -30.13
N GLN A 220 -8.80 -32.12 -29.49
CA GLN A 220 -7.53 -31.73 -30.14
C GLN A 220 -7.68 -30.53 -31.09
N HIS A 221 -8.73 -29.71 -30.90
CA HIS A 221 -9.02 -28.51 -31.70
C HIS A 221 -9.15 -27.28 -30.79
N THR A 222 -8.76 -26.13 -31.34
CA THR A 222 -8.83 -24.84 -30.65
C THR A 222 -10.26 -24.45 -30.29
N GLN A 223 -10.48 -23.99 -29.05
CA GLN A 223 -11.77 -23.52 -28.56
C GLN A 223 -11.74 -22.00 -28.30
N THR A 224 -12.85 -21.32 -28.61
CA THR A 224 -13.00 -19.87 -28.43
C THR A 224 -14.30 -19.53 -27.72
N TYR A 225 -14.26 -18.57 -26.80
CA TYR A 225 -15.46 -18.02 -26.16
C TYR A 225 -15.25 -16.57 -25.68
N GLU A 226 -16.36 -15.86 -25.53
CA GLU A 226 -16.43 -14.50 -25.00
C GLU A 226 -16.89 -14.51 -23.55
N PHE A 227 -16.38 -13.58 -22.76
CA PHE A 227 -16.75 -13.41 -21.36
C PHE A 227 -16.65 -11.94 -20.96
N GLU A 228 -17.46 -11.56 -19.98
CA GLU A 228 -17.39 -10.25 -19.35
C GLU A 228 -16.54 -10.37 -18.09
N LEU A 229 -15.56 -9.48 -17.96
CA LEU A 229 -14.68 -9.42 -16.81
C LEU A 229 -14.47 -7.98 -16.42
N GLU A 230 -14.72 -7.68 -15.15
CA GLU A 230 -14.38 -6.40 -14.57
C GLU A 230 -12.87 -6.35 -14.31
N VAL A 231 -12.17 -5.46 -15.01
CA VAL A 231 -10.72 -5.25 -14.85
C VAL A 231 -10.51 -3.80 -14.45
N ASP A 232 -9.93 -3.57 -13.29
CA ASP A 232 -9.70 -2.24 -12.70
C ASP A 232 -10.99 -1.38 -12.57
N GLY A 233 -12.14 -1.99 -12.31
CA GLY A 233 -13.43 -1.29 -12.11
C GLY A 233 -14.17 -0.92 -13.40
N GLU A 234 -13.63 -1.29 -14.56
CA GLU A 234 -14.30 -1.16 -15.86
C GLU A 234 -14.84 -2.52 -16.31
N GLN A 235 -16.12 -2.56 -16.70
CA GLN A 235 -16.69 -3.73 -17.35
C GLN A 235 -16.10 -3.88 -18.74
N ARG A 236 -15.33 -4.96 -18.94
CA ARG A 236 -14.69 -5.27 -20.21
C ARG A 236 -15.24 -6.57 -20.76
N TYR A 237 -15.43 -6.56 -22.06
CA TYR A 237 -15.79 -7.76 -22.81
C TYR A 237 -14.50 -8.32 -23.43
N GLN A 238 -14.15 -9.58 -23.16
CA GLN A 238 -12.92 -10.23 -23.62
C GLN A 238 -13.21 -11.56 -24.35
N GLU A 239 -12.31 -11.92 -25.25
CA GLU A 239 -12.34 -13.19 -26.00
C GLU A 239 -11.09 -14.02 -25.65
N ALA A 240 -11.30 -15.32 -25.44
CA ALA A 240 -10.23 -16.26 -25.13
C ALA A 240 -10.16 -17.41 -26.12
N GLN A 241 -8.92 -17.78 -26.49
CA GLN A 241 -8.61 -18.88 -27.40
C GLN A 241 -7.66 -19.89 -26.75
N ILE A 242 -8.01 -21.18 -26.77
CA ILE A 242 -7.29 -22.26 -26.05
C ILE A 242 -6.85 -23.35 -27.03
N THR A 243 -5.56 -23.69 -27.04
CA THR A 243 -4.96 -24.67 -27.99
C THR A 243 -4.03 -25.67 -27.27
N PRO A 244 -4.05 -26.98 -27.58
CA PRO A 244 -3.14 -27.97 -27.00
C PRO A 244 -1.65 -27.72 -27.33
N SER A 245 -0.74 -27.97 -26.38
CA SER A 245 0.73 -27.79 -26.53
C SER A 245 1.58 -29.02 -26.11
N GLY A 246 0.97 -30.06 -25.57
CA GLY A 246 1.58 -31.33 -25.15
C GLY A 246 0.50 -32.38 -24.80
N GLU A 247 0.87 -33.55 -24.29
CA GLU A 247 -0.12 -34.59 -23.89
C GLU A 247 -1.03 -34.12 -22.73
N ASP A 248 -0.49 -33.33 -21.79
CA ASP A 248 -1.23 -32.77 -20.64
C ASP A 248 -1.00 -31.25 -20.46
N GLU A 249 -0.75 -30.52 -21.56
CA GLU A 249 -0.48 -29.08 -21.52
C GLU A 249 -1.24 -28.29 -22.60
N VAL A 250 -1.68 -27.06 -22.26
CA VAL A 250 -2.37 -26.14 -23.17
C VAL A 250 -1.73 -24.76 -23.18
N LEU A 251 -1.83 -24.09 -24.33
CA LEU A 251 -1.47 -22.70 -24.56
C LEU A 251 -2.73 -21.86 -24.75
N ILE A 252 -2.81 -20.72 -24.06
CA ILE A 252 -3.98 -19.84 -24.04
C ILE A 252 -3.59 -18.42 -24.49
N ILE A 253 -4.42 -17.82 -25.35
CA ILE A 253 -4.30 -16.45 -25.86
C ILE A 253 -5.59 -15.68 -25.53
N VAL A 254 -5.49 -14.42 -25.10
CA VAL A 254 -6.64 -13.58 -24.67
C VAL A 254 -6.62 -12.20 -25.34
N ARG A 255 -7.80 -11.65 -25.70
CA ARG A 255 -8.02 -10.37 -26.41
C ARG A 255 -9.23 -9.56 -25.85
N ASP A 256 -9.27 -8.22 -26.03
CA ASP A 256 -10.33 -7.29 -25.57
C ASP A 256 -11.27 -6.80 -26.72
N ILE A 257 -12.60 -6.70 -26.48
CA ILE A 257 -13.68 -6.38 -27.47
C ILE A 257 -14.75 -5.36 -26.99
N THR A 258 -14.47 -4.54 -25.96
CA THR A 258 -15.45 -3.72 -25.22
C THR A 258 -16.25 -2.66 -26.02
N ASP A 259 -15.66 -2.02 -27.02
CA ASP A 259 -16.26 -0.86 -27.73
C ASP A 259 -17.58 -1.19 -28.47
N ARG A 260 -17.81 -2.45 -28.82
CA ARG A 260 -18.98 -2.86 -29.63
C ARG A 260 -20.31 -2.79 -28.86
N HIS A 261 -20.31 -2.99 -27.54
CA HIS A 261 -21.53 -3.17 -26.74
C HIS A 261 -22.22 -1.87 -26.30
N GLN A 262 -21.54 -0.72 -26.29
CA GLN A 262 -22.07 0.52 -25.70
C GLN A 262 -23.06 1.29 -26.60
N MET A 263 -23.10 1.02 -27.91
CA MET A 263 -23.93 1.80 -28.87
C MET A 263 -25.42 1.41 -28.90
N GLU A 264 -25.79 0.18 -28.54
CA GLU A 264 -27.17 -0.32 -28.75
C GLU A 264 -28.19 0.12 -27.67
N SER A 265 -27.73 0.56 -26.49
CA SER A 265 -28.58 0.84 -25.31
C SER A 265 -29.30 2.22 -25.33
N ALA A 266 -28.83 3.18 -26.12
CA ALA A 266 -29.29 4.58 -26.06
C ALA A 266 -30.66 4.86 -26.72
N LEU A 267 -31.07 4.07 -27.72
CA LEU A 267 -32.24 4.36 -28.55
C LEU A 267 -33.59 4.10 -27.85
N ARG A 268 -33.64 3.17 -26.89
CA ARG A 268 -34.89 2.71 -26.25
C ARG A 268 -35.54 3.73 -25.28
N LYS A 269 -34.78 4.71 -24.77
CA LYS A 269 -35.20 5.56 -23.63
C LYS A 269 -36.04 6.82 -23.99
N SER A 270 -36.27 7.14 -25.26
CA SER A 270 -36.92 8.40 -25.68
C SER A 270 -38.45 8.32 -25.78
N GLU A 271 -39.00 7.16 -26.18
CA GLU A 271 -40.41 7.00 -26.56
C GLU A 271 -41.37 6.89 -25.35
N GLU A 272 -40.87 6.37 -24.23
CA GLU A 272 -41.62 6.22 -22.98
C GLU A 272 -41.96 7.58 -22.32
N ARG A 273 -41.25 8.65 -22.66
CA ARG A 273 -41.29 9.95 -21.97
C ARG A 273 -42.55 10.81 -22.27
N PHE A 274 -43.22 10.65 -23.42
CA PHE A 274 -44.31 11.54 -23.83
C PHE A 274 -45.68 11.18 -23.20
N GLN A 275 -45.98 9.89 -23.06
CA GLN A 275 -47.25 9.42 -22.46
C GLN A 275 -47.31 9.69 -20.96
N GLU A 276 -46.15 9.80 -20.32
CA GLU A 276 -46.00 10.05 -18.90
C GLU A 276 -46.42 11.48 -18.51
N ILE A 277 -46.07 12.47 -19.35
CA ILE A 277 -46.35 13.91 -19.11
C ILE A 277 -47.86 14.21 -19.09
N ALA A 278 -48.65 13.59 -19.97
CA ALA A 278 -50.09 13.86 -20.06
C ALA A 278 -50.90 13.33 -18.86
N LYS A 279 -50.37 12.35 -18.13
CA LYS A 279 -51.00 11.77 -16.93
C LYS A 279 -50.65 12.50 -15.64
N THR A 280 -49.59 13.31 -15.65
CA THR A 280 -49.04 13.95 -14.44
C THR A 280 -49.56 15.37 -14.20
N VAL A 281 -50.20 16.02 -15.19
CA VAL A 281 -50.69 17.40 -15.05
C VAL A 281 -52.00 17.44 -14.25
N SER A 282 -51.96 18.13 -13.10
CA SER A 282 -53.07 18.25 -12.14
C SER A 282 -54.17 19.23 -12.57
N GLN A 283 -53.90 20.11 -13.53
CA GLN A 283 -54.89 21.04 -14.08
C GLN A 283 -55.77 20.30 -15.07
N ALA A 284 -57.09 20.45 -14.94
CA ALA A 284 -57.99 19.88 -15.92
C ALA A 284 -57.95 20.73 -17.19
N PHE A 285 -57.42 20.14 -18.27
CA PHE A 285 -57.39 20.76 -19.58
C PHE A 285 -58.30 20.01 -20.54
N PHE A 286 -58.94 20.78 -21.39
CA PHE A 286 -59.91 20.24 -22.33
C PHE A 286 -59.82 20.93 -23.68
N ILE A 287 -60.15 20.16 -24.71
CA ILE A 287 -60.29 20.63 -26.08
C ILE A 287 -61.76 20.45 -26.43
N ARG A 288 -62.46 21.54 -26.76
CA ARG A 288 -63.88 21.56 -27.11
C ARG A 288 -64.05 22.03 -28.54
N CYS A 289 -64.89 21.39 -29.34
CA CYS A 289 -65.21 21.83 -30.70
C CYS A 289 -65.95 23.16 -30.65
N ALA A 290 -65.51 24.17 -31.40
CA ALA A 290 -66.14 25.49 -31.36
C ALA A 290 -67.52 25.52 -32.06
N ARG A 291 -67.78 24.59 -33.00
CA ARG A 291 -69.04 24.52 -33.78
C ARG A 291 -70.14 23.72 -33.09
N THR A 292 -69.79 22.56 -32.52
CA THR A 292 -70.76 21.66 -31.86
C THR A 292 -70.78 21.81 -30.35
N GLN A 293 -69.83 22.55 -29.77
CA GLN A 293 -69.59 22.66 -28.33
C GLN A 293 -69.31 21.34 -27.60
N GLN A 294 -69.06 20.24 -28.32
CA GLN A 294 -68.69 18.96 -27.73
C GLN A 294 -67.22 18.90 -27.35
N PHE A 295 -66.89 18.20 -26.26
CA PHE A 295 -65.51 17.93 -25.87
C PHE A 295 -64.87 16.89 -26.79
N LEU A 296 -63.66 17.17 -27.27
CA LEU A 296 -62.82 16.33 -28.13
C LEU A 296 -61.74 15.60 -27.32
N TYR A 297 -61.28 16.21 -26.24
CA TYR A 297 -60.36 15.63 -25.28
C TYR A 297 -60.57 16.32 -23.93
N VAL A 298 -60.59 15.55 -22.84
CA VAL A 298 -60.59 16.05 -21.47
C VAL A 298 -59.57 15.22 -20.71
N SER A 299 -58.62 15.89 -20.05
CA SER A 299 -57.64 15.22 -19.22
C SER A 299 -58.30 14.54 -18.02
N PRO A 300 -57.81 13.39 -17.53
CA PRO A 300 -58.34 12.71 -16.34
C PRO A 300 -58.42 13.58 -15.08
N ALA A 301 -57.63 14.66 -15.00
CA ALA A 301 -57.67 15.63 -13.90
C ALA A 301 -59.06 16.28 -13.68
N TYR A 302 -59.94 16.29 -14.69
CA TYR A 302 -61.32 16.73 -14.51
C TYR A 302 -62.07 15.87 -13.48
N GLU A 303 -61.85 14.55 -13.51
CA GLU A 303 -62.53 13.63 -12.60
C GLU A 303 -62.10 13.85 -11.16
N THR A 304 -60.82 14.16 -10.95
CA THR A 304 -60.28 14.50 -9.62
C THR A 304 -60.78 15.86 -9.12
N LEU A 305 -60.89 16.85 -10.01
CA LEU A 305 -61.19 18.23 -9.62
C LEU A 305 -62.69 18.48 -9.42
N TRP A 306 -63.53 17.94 -10.31
CA TRP A 306 -65.00 18.06 -10.26
C TRP A 306 -65.70 16.89 -9.56
N GLU A 307 -65.02 15.76 -9.30
CA GLU A 307 -65.62 14.51 -8.81
C GLU A 307 -66.75 13.98 -9.71
N ARG A 308 -66.59 14.20 -11.01
CA ARG A 308 -67.53 13.73 -12.04
C ARG A 308 -66.74 13.13 -13.19
N SER A 309 -67.26 12.09 -13.82
CA SER A 309 -66.52 11.41 -14.88
C SER A 309 -66.34 12.29 -16.13
N CYS A 310 -65.19 12.19 -16.79
CA CYS A 310 -64.97 12.76 -18.11
C CYS A 310 -66.04 12.28 -19.12
N GLU A 311 -66.57 11.06 -18.95
CA GLU A 311 -67.66 10.54 -19.77
C GLU A 311 -68.94 11.40 -19.68
N SER A 312 -69.21 12.01 -18.51
CA SER A 312 -70.37 12.87 -18.35
C SER A 312 -70.28 14.14 -19.21
N LEU A 313 -69.07 14.65 -19.45
CA LEU A 313 -68.83 15.80 -20.32
C LEU A 313 -68.95 15.46 -21.81
N TYR A 314 -68.60 14.23 -22.20
CA TYR A 314 -68.79 13.75 -23.57
C TYR A 314 -70.27 13.48 -23.88
N ALA A 315 -71.04 13.04 -22.88
CA ALA A 315 -72.48 12.81 -22.98
C ALA A 315 -73.31 14.11 -22.94
N ASP A 316 -73.06 14.98 -21.95
CA ASP A 316 -73.70 16.29 -21.80
C ASP A 316 -72.64 17.38 -21.52
N PRO A 317 -72.35 18.26 -22.51
CA PRO A 317 -71.37 19.34 -22.38
C PRO A 317 -71.65 20.36 -21.27
N ASN A 318 -72.87 20.42 -20.72
CA ASN A 318 -73.24 21.37 -19.67
C ASN A 318 -73.26 20.78 -18.26
N SER A 319 -73.03 19.47 -18.10
CA SER A 319 -73.13 18.78 -16.80
C SER A 319 -72.30 19.45 -15.69
N TRP A 320 -71.09 19.93 -15.99
CA TRP A 320 -70.21 20.57 -15.00
C TRP A 320 -70.81 21.80 -14.26
N LEU A 321 -71.84 22.46 -14.82
CA LEU A 321 -72.50 23.62 -14.18
C LEU A 321 -73.24 23.25 -12.89
N GLU A 322 -73.66 21.99 -12.74
CA GLU A 322 -74.38 21.52 -11.55
C GLU A 322 -73.52 21.53 -10.27
N ALA A 323 -72.20 21.56 -10.41
CA ALA A 323 -71.25 21.57 -9.28
C ALA A 323 -70.86 22.99 -8.84
N VAL A 324 -71.35 24.04 -9.49
CA VAL A 324 -70.96 25.43 -9.17
C VAL A 324 -71.75 25.92 -7.94
N HIS A 325 -71.08 26.65 -7.04
CA HIS A 325 -71.67 27.18 -5.81
C HIS A 325 -72.88 28.08 -6.13
N PRO A 326 -74.01 27.97 -5.40
CA PRO A 326 -75.25 28.68 -5.73
C PRO A 326 -75.09 30.20 -5.88
N ASP A 327 -74.28 30.84 -5.03
CA ASP A 327 -74.00 32.28 -5.07
C ASP A 327 -73.27 32.72 -6.35
N ASP A 328 -72.51 31.81 -6.97
CA ASP A 328 -71.61 32.12 -8.10
C ASP A 328 -72.27 31.75 -9.46
N LEU A 329 -73.32 30.92 -9.45
CA LEU A 329 -74.03 30.40 -10.63
C LEU A 329 -74.61 31.50 -11.56
N PRO A 330 -75.33 32.53 -11.07
CA PRO A 330 -75.95 33.53 -11.95
C PRO A 330 -74.92 34.37 -12.73
N SER A 331 -73.83 34.73 -12.06
CA SER A 331 -72.71 35.48 -12.66
C SER A 331 -71.98 34.65 -13.73
N LEU A 332 -71.83 33.34 -13.48
CA LEU A 332 -71.13 32.44 -14.37
C LEU A 332 -71.89 32.16 -15.66
N THR A 333 -73.20 31.88 -15.58
CA THR A 333 -74.05 31.60 -16.76
C THR A 333 -74.13 32.79 -17.71
N GLN A 334 -74.38 34.00 -17.17
CA GLN A 334 -74.41 35.22 -17.98
C GLN A 334 -73.11 35.44 -18.75
N SER A 335 -71.99 35.09 -18.12
CA SER A 335 -70.69 35.26 -18.72
C SER A 335 -70.40 34.19 -19.80
N LEU A 336 -70.95 32.97 -19.70
CA LEU A 336 -70.77 31.90 -20.72
C LEU A 336 -71.45 32.21 -22.06
N GLU A 337 -72.58 32.90 -22.04
CA GLU A 337 -73.31 33.29 -23.26
C GLU A 337 -72.51 34.29 -24.12
N GLN A 338 -71.61 35.06 -23.52
CA GLN A 338 -70.79 36.08 -24.19
C GLN A 338 -69.49 35.51 -24.80
N GLN A 339 -69.28 34.20 -24.73
CA GLN A 339 -68.00 33.54 -25.03
C GLN A 339 -67.60 33.53 -26.53
N PHE A 340 -68.55 33.68 -27.46
CA PHE A 340 -68.29 33.66 -28.91
C PHE A 340 -67.73 34.97 -29.49
N HIS A 341 -67.65 36.03 -28.68
CA HIS A 341 -67.19 37.35 -29.14
C HIS A 341 -65.68 37.58 -29.02
N GLY A 342 -64.90 36.52 -28.80
CA GLY A 342 -63.50 36.48 -29.24
C GLY A 342 -62.43 36.95 -28.25
N ASN A 343 -62.74 37.16 -26.97
CA ASN A 343 -61.73 37.44 -25.94
C ASN A 343 -61.54 36.26 -24.97
N PRO A 344 -60.29 35.96 -24.55
CA PRO A 344 -60.02 35.02 -23.48
C PRO A 344 -60.65 35.52 -22.18
N ALA A 345 -61.40 34.67 -21.51
CA ALA A 345 -62.09 35.00 -20.26
C ALA A 345 -61.48 34.19 -19.11
N THR A 346 -61.00 34.90 -18.08
CA THR A 346 -60.57 34.35 -16.80
C THR A 346 -61.69 34.49 -15.80
N ARG A 347 -62.00 33.43 -15.04
CA ARG A 347 -63.09 33.44 -14.08
C ARG A 347 -62.71 32.69 -12.82
N GLU A 348 -63.01 33.26 -11.67
CA GLU A 348 -62.84 32.63 -10.37
C GLU A 348 -64.23 32.41 -9.77
N TYR A 349 -64.56 31.15 -9.50
CA TYR A 349 -65.85 30.75 -8.94
C TYR A 349 -65.65 29.54 -8.05
N ARG A 350 -66.56 29.36 -7.10
CA ARG A 350 -66.52 28.23 -6.20
C ARG A 350 -67.26 27.05 -6.82
N ILE A 351 -66.70 25.86 -6.68
CA ILE A 351 -67.43 24.60 -6.88
C ILE A 351 -67.65 23.92 -5.54
N VAL A 352 -68.77 23.23 -5.45
CA VAL A 352 -69.13 22.37 -4.33
C VAL A 352 -68.98 20.93 -4.81
N ARG A 353 -68.08 20.20 -4.16
CA ARG A 353 -67.83 18.79 -4.45
C ARG A 353 -68.91 17.89 -3.84
N SER A 354 -68.88 16.60 -4.19
CA SER A 354 -69.86 15.64 -3.69
C SER A 354 -69.80 15.44 -2.18
N ASP A 355 -68.63 15.71 -1.58
CA ASP A 355 -68.37 15.70 -0.13
C ASP A 355 -68.78 16.99 0.61
N GLY A 356 -69.27 18.00 -0.12
CA GLY A 356 -69.64 19.31 0.43
C GLY A 356 -68.47 20.29 0.61
N SER A 357 -67.24 19.90 0.26
CA SER A 357 -66.09 20.80 0.30
C SER A 357 -66.18 21.87 -0.78
N ILE A 358 -65.79 23.10 -0.43
CA ILE A 358 -65.77 24.23 -1.34
C ILE A 358 -64.36 24.38 -1.90
N ARG A 359 -64.25 24.40 -3.23
CA ARG A 359 -63.00 24.69 -3.94
C ARG A 359 -63.13 25.96 -4.75
N TRP A 360 -62.10 26.80 -4.73
CA TRP A 360 -62.00 27.96 -5.59
C TRP A 360 -61.41 27.54 -6.94
N ILE A 361 -62.17 27.69 -8.01
CA ILE A 361 -61.77 27.32 -9.37
C ILE A 361 -61.52 28.58 -10.19
N LYS A 362 -60.33 28.63 -10.78
CA LYS A 362 -59.95 29.59 -11.82
C LYS A 362 -60.00 28.92 -13.19
N ALA A 363 -60.88 29.38 -14.07
CA ALA A 363 -60.99 28.86 -15.43
C ALA A 363 -60.47 29.88 -16.44
N VAL A 364 -59.63 29.43 -17.39
CA VAL A 364 -59.12 30.22 -18.51
C VAL A 364 -59.44 29.50 -19.82
N LEU A 365 -60.12 30.18 -20.74
CA LEU A 365 -60.57 29.60 -22.01
C LEU A 365 -60.07 30.42 -23.20
N SER A 366 -59.49 29.74 -24.18
CA SER A 366 -58.93 30.32 -25.41
C SER A 366 -59.59 29.72 -26.65
N LEU A 367 -59.85 30.55 -27.67
CA LEU A 367 -60.43 30.13 -28.94
C LEU A 367 -59.36 30.01 -30.03
N ILE A 368 -59.21 28.82 -30.60
CA ILE A 368 -58.40 28.53 -31.78
C ILE A 368 -59.26 28.63 -33.02
N LYS A 369 -58.79 29.41 -34.00
CA LYS A 369 -59.41 29.60 -35.30
C LYS A 369 -58.68 28.78 -36.37
N ASP A 370 -59.39 28.37 -37.41
CA ASP A 370 -58.78 27.73 -38.58
C ASP A 370 -58.10 28.75 -39.51
N ALA A 371 -57.46 28.27 -40.59
CA ALA A 371 -56.74 29.11 -41.56
C ALA A 371 -57.65 30.12 -42.29
N THR A 372 -58.98 29.98 -42.20
CA THR A 372 -59.96 30.93 -42.75
C THR A 372 -60.47 31.95 -41.73
N GLY A 373 -59.96 31.88 -40.50
CA GLY A 373 -60.35 32.75 -39.39
C GLY A 373 -61.64 32.32 -38.67
N GLN A 374 -62.21 31.16 -39.02
CA GLN A 374 -63.41 30.64 -38.38
C GLN A 374 -63.07 29.90 -37.07
N PRO A 375 -63.88 30.02 -36.01
CA PRO A 375 -63.69 29.28 -34.76
C PRO A 375 -63.62 27.76 -34.99
N LEU A 376 -62.48 27.15 -34.67
CA LEU A 376 -62.21 25.72 -34.87
C LEU A 376 -62.38 24.94 -33.56
N ARG A 377 -61.69 25.35 -32.49
CA ARG A 377 -61.68 24.68 -31.18
C ARG A 377 -61.54 25.69 -30.05
N PHE A 378 -62.15 25.41 -28.91
CA PHE A 378 -61.79 26.03 -27.64
C PHE A 378 -60.81 25.12 -26.91
N ILE A 379 -59.75 25.71 -26.38
CA ILE A 379 -58.88 25.03 -25.42
C ILE A 379 -59.03 25.77 -24.11
N GLY A 380 -59.37 25.04 -23.05
CA GLY A 380 -59.52 25.61 -21.72
C GLY A 380 -58.72 24.82 -20.71
N ILE A 381 -58.22 25.55 -19.71
CA ILE A 381 -57.59 24.99 -18.54
C ILE A 381 -58.32 25.49 -17.31
N THR A 382 -58.36 24.66 -16.28
CA THR A 382 -58.99 25.00 -15.00
C THR A 382 -58.08 24.61 -13.87
N GLU A 383 -57.99 25.51 -12.89
CA GLU A 383 -57.03 25.48 -11.80
C GLU A 383 -57.76 25.67 -10.46
N ASP A 384 -57.35 24.93 -9.44
CA ASP A 384 -57.80 25.13 -8.05
C ASP A 384 -56.90 26.18 -7.38
N ILE A 385 -57.48 27.29 -6.93
CA ILE A 385 -56.76 28.39 -6.26
C ILE A 385 -57.02 28.41 -4.74
N THR A 386 -57.58 27.34 -4.16
CA THR A 386 -57.92 27.27 -2.73
C THR A 386 -56.71 27.43 -1.83
N GLU A 387 -55.58 26.79 -2.17
CA GLU A 387 -54.34 26.87 -1.39
C GLU A 387 -53.76 28.29 -1.37
N CYS A 388 -53.90 29.04 -2.47
CA CYS A 388 -53.45 30.43 -2.56
C CYS A 388 -54.13 31.29 -1.49
N LYS A 389 -55.44 31.12 -1.28
CA LYS A 389 -56.19 31.83 -0.24
C LYS A 389 -55.79 31.43 1.19
N GLN A 390 -55.34 30.20 1.40
CA GLN A 390 -54.88 29.74 2.72
C GLN A 390 -53.44 30.18 3.04
N ALA A 391 -52.62 30.47 2.03
CA ALA A 391 -51.25 30.93 2.21
C ALA A 391 -51.16 32.35 2.82
N GLU A 392 -52.09 33.23 2.47
CA GLU A 392 -52.15 34.61 2.98
C GLU A 392 -52.30 34.65 4.52
N GLU A 393 -53.09 33.76 5.11
CA GLU A 393 -53.32 33.71 6.56
C GLU A 393 -52.10 33.17 7.32
N LYS A 394 -51.38 32.21 6.73
CA LYS A 394 -50.15 31.65 7.32
C LYS A 394 -49.02 32.69 7.43
N LEU A 395 -48.97 33.66 6.53
CA LEU A 395 -47.92 34.69 6.50
C LEU A 395 -47.87 35.50 7.80
N LYS A 396 -49.04 35.92 8.31
CA LYS A 396 -49.17 36.75 9.52
C LYS A 396 -48.65 36.06 10.78
N LEU A 397 -48.87 34.75 10.90
CA LEU A 397 -48.38 33.96 12.03
C LEU A 397 -46.85 33.79 12.01
N SER A 398 -46.27 33.78 10.81
CA SER A 398 -44.83 33.63 10.61
C SER A 398 -44.04 34.85 11.10
N GLU A 399 -44.56 36.07 10.94
CA GLU A 399 -43.88 37.31 11.31
C GLU A 399 -43.61 37.41 12.82
N GLN A 400 -44.58 37.06 13.65
CA GLN A 400 -44.45 37.09 15.11
C GLN A 400 -43.40 36.09 15.62
N ARG A 401 -43.35 34.91 14.98
CA ARG A 401 -42.37 33.87 15.32
C ARG A 401 -40.95 34.30 15.00
N LEU A 402 -40.76 35.05 13.92
CA LEU A 402 -39.45 35.53 13.48
C LEU A 402 -38.83 36.50 14.50
N SER A 403 -39.61 37.43 15.05
CA SER A 403 -39.11 38.44 15.99
C SER A 403 -38.49 37.85 17.26
N LEU A 404 -39.17 36.89 17.90
CA LEU A 404 -38.68 36.25 19.14
C LEU A 404 -37.43 35.39 18.89
N SER A 405 -37.30 34.83 17.68
CA SER A 405 -36.18 33.99 17.31
C SER A 405 -34.88 34.80 17.17
N LEU A 406 -34.97 36.06 16.75
CA LEU A 406 -33.81 36.96 16.62
C LEU A 406 -33.24 37.38 17.98
N GLU A 407 -34.11 37.65 18.97
CA GLU A 407 -33.72 38.06 20.32
C GLU A 407 -32.96 36.96 21.07
N VAL A 408 -33.47 35.72 21.02
CA VAL A 408 -32.84 34.55 21.69
C VAL A 408 -31.48 34.21 21.10
N ALA A 409 -31.27 34.52 19.81
CA ALA A 409 -30.02 34.22 19.13
C ALA A 409 -28.91 35.25 19.42
N GLU A 410 -29.19 36.29 20.22
CA GLU A 410 -28.32 37.47 20.40
C GLU A 410 -27.82 38.03 19.05
N ALA A 411 -28.66 37.89 18.01
CA ALA A 411 -28.29 38.17 16.64
C ALA A 411 -28.60 39.63 16.30
N GLY A 412 -27.59 40.36 15.88
CA GLY A 412 -27.78 41.73 15.40
C GLY A 412 -28.33 41.74 13.98
N THR A 413 -29.47 42.38 13.75
CA THR A 413 -29.95 42.66 12.39
C THR A 413 -29.40 43.97 11.86
N TRP A 414 -29.07 44.00 10.58
CA TRP A 414 -28.67 45.22 9.89
C TRP A 414 -29.33 45.31 8.52
N GLU A 415 -29.51 46.55 8.07
CA GLU A 415 -30.00 46.91 6.75
C GLU A 415 -29.07 47.97 6.17
N TRP A 416 -28.71 47.81 4.90
CA TRP A 416 -27.92 48.77 4.16
C TRP A 416 -28.62 49.13 2.85
N ILE A 417 -28.99 50.39 2.72
CA ILE A 417 -29.54 50.97 1.49
C ILE A 417 -28.35 51.51 0.69
N ILE A 418 -28.00 50.78 -0.37
CA ILE A 418 -26.74 50.92 -1.10
C ILE A 418 -26.70 52.23 -1.90
N GLU A 419 -27.84 52.68 -2.43
CA GLU A 419 -27.92 53.90 -3.25
C GLU A 419 -27.73 55.18 -2.44
N SER A 420 -28.20 55.21 -1.19
CA SER A 420 -28.11 56.36 -0.29
C SER A 420 -26.99 56.24 0.75
N ASP A 421 -26.23 55.15 0.68
CA ASP A 421 -25.26 54.71 1.70
C ASP A 421 -25.80 54.81 3.14
N HIS A 422 -27.07 54.46 3.32
CA HIS A 422 -27.73 54.55 4.62
C HIS A 422 -27.74 53.17 5.26
N SER A 423 -27.09 53.03 6.42
CA SER A 423 -27.09 51.80 7.19
C SER A 423 -27.96 51.96 8.43
N ASN A 424 -28.68 50.90 8.78
CA ASN A 424 -29.49 50.80 9.97
C ASN A 424 -29.10 49.51 10.71
N TRP A 425 -28.70 49.62 11.96
CA TRP A 425 -28.25 48.51 12.79
C TRP A 425 -29.15 48.39 14.01
N SER A 426 -29.47 47.15 14.36
CA SER A 426 -29.97 46.82 15.71
C SER A 426 -28.92 47.14 16.78
N ASN A 427 -29.35 47.22 18.03
CA ASN A 427 -28.44 47.50 19.15
C ASN A 427 -27.38 46.40 19.29
N GLU A 428 -27.77 45.15 19.05
CA GLU A 428 -26.93 43.96 19.10
C GLU A 428 -25.80 44.04 18.06
N CYS A 429 -26.07 44.55 16.84
CA CYS A 429 -25.04 44.84 15.84
C CYS A 429 -23.98 45.83 16.35
N PHE A 430 -24.39 46.93 17.00
CA PHE A 430 -23.44 47.90 17.55
C PHE A 430 -22.52 47.25 18.58
N TYR A 431 -23.07 46.47 19.52
CA TYR A 431 -22.28 45.81 20.55
C TYR A 431 -21.30 44.76 19.98
N LEU A 432 -21.73 43.98 18.99
CA LEU A 432 -20.89 43.00 18.30
C LEU A 432 -19.71 43.64 17.54
N MET A 433 -19.85 44.88 17.11
CA MET A 433 -18.79 45.63 16.44
C MET A 433 -17.94 46.49 17.39
N GLY A 434 -18.23 46.47 18.69
CA GLY A 434 -17.53 47.27 19.69
C GLY A 434 -17.93 48.76 19.71
N TYR A 435 -19.09 49.08 19.14
CA TYR A 435 -19.68 50.43 19.10
C TYR A 435 -20.83 50.59 20.11
N ASN A 436 -21.22 51.84 20.36
CA ASN A 436 -22.31 52.21 21.25
C ASN A 436 -23.50 52.79 20.45
N PRO A 437 -24.70 52.18 20.51
CA PRO A 437 -25.85 52.61 19.72
C PRO A 437 -26.36 54.02 20.03
N ASP A 438 -26.03 54.59 21.19
CA ASP A 438 -26.43 55.95 21.59
C ASP A 438 -25.44 57.04 21.11
N ARG A 439 -24.23 56.65 20.68
CA ARG A 439 -23.14 57.58 20.37
C ARG A 439 -22.58 57.43 18.96
N ASP A 440 -22.57 56.21 18.46
CA ASP A 440 -21.97 55.86 17.18
C ASP A 440 -23.06 55.68 16.12
N GLU A 441 -22.74 56.03 14.88
CA GLU A 441 -23.68 55.95 13.76
C GLU A 441 -23.48 54.63 13.00
N ALA A 442 -24.59 54.03 12.56
CA ALA A 442 -24.55 52.90 11.64
C ALA A 442 -24.09 53.39 10.26
N SER A 443 -22.96 52.91 9.79
CA SER A 443 -22.45 53.23 8.45
C SER A 443 -21.60 52.10 7.90
N HIS A 444 -21.57 51.97 6.57
CA HIS A 444 -20.70 51.03 5.89
C HIS A 444 -19.22 51.29 6.25
N GLU A 445 -18.83 52.56 6.39
CA GLU A 445 -17.48 52.95 6.80
C GLU A 445 -17.11 52.42 8.19
N ASN A 446 -18.01 52.51 9.16
CA ASN A 446 -17.77 52.00 10.52
C ASN A 446 -17.68 50.47 10.54
N TRP A 447 -18.48 49.78 9.73
CA TRP A 447 -18.33 48.33 9.55
C TRP A 447 -16.94 47.98 9.00
N VAL A 448 -16.49 48.60 7.90
CA VAL A 448 -15.15 48.34 7.31
C VAL A 448 -14.02 48.64 8.30
N LYS A 449 -14.15 49.71 9.11
CA LYS A 449 -13.14 50.05 10.14
C LYS A 449 -13.03 48.98 11.22
N SER A 450 -14.14 48.36 11.58
CA SER A 450 -14.19 47.30 12.60
C SER A 450 -13.53 46.00 12.14
N LEU A 451 -13.46 45.74 10.83
CA LEU A 451 -12.81 44.54 10.28
C LEU A 451 -11.33 44.48 10.60
N TYR A 452 -10.85 43.26 10.89
CA TYR A 452 -9.44 42.94 11.04
C TYR A 452 -8.66 43.30 9.77
N PRO A 453 -7.44 43.87 9.87
CA PRO A 453 -6.71 44.41 8.71
C PRO A 453 -6.59 43.46 7.52
N ASP A 454 -6.28 42.19 7.76
CA ASP A 454 -6.12 41.17 6.72
C ASP A 454 -7.46 40.75 6.08
N ASP A 455 -8.57 40.94 6.78
CA ASP A 455 -9.91 40.55 6.32
C ASP A 455 -10.56 41.67 5.49
N ARG A 456 -10.13 42.93 5.63
CA ARG A 456 -10.76 44.09 4.96
C ARG A 456 -10.86 43.93 3.45
N GLU A 457 -9.73 43.69 2.79
CA GLU A 457 -9.70 43.60 1.33
C GLU A 457 -10.43 42.35 0.82
N PRO A 458 -10.19 41.13 1.36
CA PRO A 458 -10.95 39.94 0.95
C PRO A 458 -12.46 40.06 1.19
N ILE A 459 -12.88 40.60 2.32
CA ILE A 459 -14.31 40.73 2.68
C ILE A 459 -14.98 41.81 1.84
N CYS A 460 -14.36 42.97 1.63
CA CYS A 460 -14.90 43.98 0.71
C CYS A 460 -14.97 43.47 -0.72
N GLN A 461 -13.94 42.77 -1.22
CA GLN A 461 -13.99 42.14 -2.55
C GLN A 461 -15.08 41.08 -2.63
N ARG A 462 -15.25 40.25 -1.59
CA ARG A 462 -16.30 39.23 -1.53
C ARG A 462 -17.69 39.85 -1.51
N LEU A 463 -17.86 40.96 -0.80
CA LEU A 463 -19.07 41.78 -0.78
C LEU A 463 -19.34 42.39 -2.16
N GLU A 464 -18.34 42.98 -2.82
CA GLU A 464 -18.44 43.53 -4.18
C GLU A 464 -18.78 42.45 -5.21
N GLN A 465 -18.16 41.28 -5.12
CA GLN A 465 -18.46 40.11 -5.95
C GLN A 465 -19.88 39.63 -5.71
N ALA A 466 -20.31 39.54 -4.44
CA ALA A 466 -21.68 39.21 -4.13
C ALA A 466 -22.63 40.23 -4.77
N MET A 467 -22.33 41.52 -4.62
CA MET A 467 -23.06 42.62 -5.24
C MET A 467 -23.04 42.64 -6.78
N GLN A 468 -22.25 41.79 -7.44
CA GLN A 468 -22.25 41.61 -8.91
C GLN A 468 -23.07 40.40 -9.38
N GLY A 469 -23.58 39.55 -8.48
CA GLY A 469 -24.43 38.43 -8.91
C GLY A 469 -24.90 37.42 -7.86
N GLU A 470 -24.47 37.52 -6.60
CA GLU A 470 -24.89 36.60 -5.53
C GLU A 470 -26.01 37.19 -4.67
N HIS A 471 -27.19 36.60 -4.73
CA HIS A 471 -28.36 37.05 -3.97
C HIS A 471 -28.26 36.88 -2.45
N LYS A 472 -27.26 36.14 -1.97
CA LYS A 472 -27.00 35.88 -0.56
C LYS A 472 -25.52 36.07 -0.30
N LEU A 473 -25.23 36.74 0.80
CA LEU A 473 -23.90 36.97 1.32
C LEU A 473 -23.79 36.20 2.63
N GLU A 474 -22.83 35.28 2.69
CA GLU A 474 -22.42 34.67 3.95
C GLU A 474 -20.94 34.97 4.13
N LEU A 475 -20.64 35.63 5.23
CA LEU A 475 -19.29 36.01 5.58
C LEU A 475 -18.97 35.49 6.97
N GLU A 476 -17.73 35.11 7.16
CA GLU A 476 -17.14 34.94 8.48
C GLU A 476 -15.87 35.79 8.49
N TYR A 477 -15.82 36.76 9.39
CA TYR A 477 -14.72 37.70 9.46
C TYR A 477 -14.39 38.04 10.90
N ARG A 478 -13.18 38.57 11.08
CA ARG A 478 -12.70 39.01 12.37
C ARG A 478 -12.99 40.49 12.55
N VAL A 479 -13.47 40.84 13.74
CA VAL A 479 -13.71 42.22 14.17
C VAL A 479 -12.72 42.57 15.28
N VAL A 480 -12.13 43.76 15.20
CA VAL A 480 -11.22 44.30 16.21
C VAL A 480 -11.98 45.28 17.08
N HIS A 481 -12.12 44.94 18.36
CA HIS A 481 -12.75 45.81 19.35
C HIS A 481 -11.80 46.95 19.78
N PRO A 482 -12.33 48.03 20.39
CA PRO A 482 -11.51 49.14 20.91
C PRO A 482 -10.44 48.73 21.94
N ASP A 483 -10.62 47.59 22.62
CA ASP A 483 -9.66 47.00 23.57
C ASP A 483 -8.59 46.12 22.89
N GLN A 484 -8.55 46.10 21.55
CA GLN A 484 -7.70 45.25 20.70
C GLN A 484 -8.03 43.75 20.74
N SER A 485 -9.12 43.34 21.41
CA SER A 485 -9.59 41.96 21.31
C SER A 485 -10.15 41.69 19.91
N VAL A 486 -9.97 40.46 19.44
CA VAL A 486 -10.48 40.00 18.15
C VAL A 486 -11.65 39.06 18.40
N ARG A 487 -12.77 39.34 17.74
CA ARG A 487 -13.94 38.46 17.73
C ARG A 487 -14.19 37.91 16.36
N TRP A 488 -14.68 36.68 16.28
CA TRP A 488 -15.19 36.13 15.04
C TRP A 488 -16.67 36.40 14.93
N VAL A 489 -17.06 36.94 13.79
CA VAL A 489 -18.44 37.25 13.45
C VAL A 489 -18.82 36.45 12.22
N THR A 490 -20.01 35.86 12.25
CA THR A 490 -20.68 35.44 11.02
C THR A 490 -21.74 36.45 10.65
N ASP A 491 -21.76 36.81 9.38
CA ASP A 491 -22.71 37.75 8.81
C ASP A 491 -23.44 37.11 7.63
N ILE A 492 -24.76 37.12 7.71
CA ILE A 492 -25.64 36.49 6.73
C ILE A 492 -26.55 37.57 6.16
N GLY A 493 -26.19 38.09 4.99
CA GLY A 493 -26.92 39.09 4.23
C GLY A 493 -27.70 38.50 3.07
N LYS A 494 -28.80 39.16 2.70
CA LYS A 494 -29.51 38.97 1.44
C LYS A 494 -29.44 40.25 0.64
N ILE A 495 -29.01 40.14 -0.62
CA ILE A 495 -28.82 41.27 -1.53
C ILE A 495 -30.03 41.39 -2.45
N PHE A 496 -30.56 42.61 -2.54
CA PHE A 496 -31.67 43.00 -3.39
C PHE A 496 -31.15 43.90 -4.49
N TYR A 497 -31.54 43.59 -5.73
CA TYR A 497 -31.12 44.29 -6.94
C TYR A 497 -32.33 44.95 -7.59
N ASN A 498 -32.11 46.05 -8.31
CA ASN A 498 -33.10 46.64 -9.20
C ASN A 498 -33.16 45.92 -10.55
N GLU A 499 -34.10 46.34 -11.40
CA GLU A 499 -34.36 45.76 -12.73
C GLU A 499 -33.18 45.89 -13.72
N LEU A 500 -32.23 46.79 -13.45
CA LEU A 500 -31.00 46.95 -14.24
C LEU A 500 -29.86 46.04 -13.75
N GLY A 501 -30.14 45.14 -12.79
CA GLY A 501 -29.16 44.25 -12.19
C GLY A 501 -28.21 44.95 -11.22
N LYS A 502 -28.52 46.17 -10.78
CA LYS A 502 -27.70 46.89 -9.80
C LYS A 502 -28.20 46.61 -8.38
N PRO A 503 -27.31 46.35 -7.42
CA PRO A 503 -27.68 46.13 -6.03
C PRO A 503 -28.20 47.44 -5.42
N VAL A 504 -29.35 47.38 -4.74
CA VAL A 504 -30.02 48.55 -4.15
C VAL A 504 -30.13 48.49 -2.64
N LYS A 505 -30.23 47.27 -2.07
CA LYS A 505 -30.42 47.07 -0.64
C LYS A 505 -29.82 45.75 -0.20
N MET A 506 -29.32 45.70 1.01
CA MET A 506 -28.89 44.49 1.68
C MET A 506 -29.50 44.43 3.07
N LEU A 507 -29.94 43.26 3.51
CA LEU A 507 -30.38 43.06 4.90
C LEU A 507 -29.80 41.76 5.41
N GLY A 508 -29.39 41.74 6.67
CA GLY A 508 -28.73 40.57 7.22
C GLY A 508 -28.80 40.48 8.72
N LEU A 509 -28.17 39.42 9.22
CA LEU A 509 -28.00 39.16 10.63
C LEU A 509 -26.53 38.84 10.93
N GLN A 510 -26.09 39.24 12.11
CA GLN A 510 -24.73 39.14 12.60
C GLN A 510 -24.73 38.35 13.92
N ILE A 511 -23.87 37.33 14.03
CA ILE A 511 -23.78 36.47 15.21
C ILE A 511 -22.30 36.33 15.63
N ASP A 512 -22.03 36.39 16.93
CA ASP A 512 -20.71 36.07 17.49
C ASP A 512 -20.45 34.55 17.40
N ILE A 513 -19.36 34.17 16.75
CA ILE A 513 -18.93 32.78 16.56
C ILE A 513 -17.52 32.53 17.12
N THR A 514 -17.05 33.40 18.02
CA THR A 514 -15.69 33.33 18.58
C THR A 514 -15.41 31.99 19.26
N ASP A 515 -16.28 31.57 20.18
CA ASP A 515 -16.12 30.30 20.90
C ASP A 515 -16.11 29.10 19.95
N ARG A 516 -17.01 29.11 18.96
CA ARG A 516 -17.08 28.05 17.94
C ARG A 516 -15.76 27.95 17.17
N LYS A 517 -15.20 29.09 16.75
CA LYS A 517 -13.95 29.12 15.98
C LYS A 517 -12.75 28.66 16.80
N CYS A 518 -12.65 29.06 18.07
CA CYS A 518 -11.59 28.59 18.96
C CYS A 518 -11.62 27.07 19.16
N ILE A 519 -12.80 26.50 19.39
CA ILE A 519 -12.97 25.05 19.58
C ILE A 519 -12.69 24.29 18.27
N GLU A 520 -13.15 24.81 17.12
CA GLU A 520 -12.86 24.20 15.82
C GLU A 520 -11.37 24.18 15.50
N GLU A 521 -10.65 25.27 15.77
CA GLU A 521 -9.20 25.35 15.54
C GLU A 521 -8.43 24.41 16.46
N GLU A 522 -8.77 24.35 17.74
CA GLU A 522 -8.14 23.44 18.70
C GLU A 522 -8.39 21.97 18.32
N LEU A 523 -9.64 21.63 17.99
CA LEU A 523 -10.00 20.28 17.57
C LEU A 523 -9.31 19.89 16.27
N ARG A 524 -9.29 20.78 15.26
CA ARG A 524 -8.59 20.53 13.99
C ARG A 524 -7.09 20.42 14.19
N ALA A 525 -6.49 21.26 15.02
CA ALA A 525 -5.06 21.20 15.32
C ALA A 525 -4.70 19.87 15.99
N ASN A 526 -5.47 19.45 16.99
CA ASN A 526 -5.25 18.20 17.70
C ASN A 526 -5.50 16.97 16.81
N GLN A 527 -6.55 16.97 15.98
CA GLN A 527 -6.82 15.90 15.02
C GLN A 527 -5.70 15.79 13.98
N ARG A 528 -5.27 16.91 13.39
CA ARG A 528 -4.15 16.93 12.44
C ARG A 528 -2.86 16.46 13.10
N PHE A 529 -2.61 16.86 14.34
CA PHE A 529 -1.43 16.43 15.10
C PHE A 529 -1.42 14.92 15.31
N ILE A 530 -2.52 14.33 15.79
CA ILE A 530 -2.63 12.87 16.03
C ILE A 530 -2.56 12.09 14.71
N GLN A 531 -3.29 12.51 13.67
CA GLN A 531 -3.23 11.87 12.35
C GLN A 531 -1.82 11.94 11.76
N SER A 532 -1.15 13.10 11.87
CA SER A 532 0.23 13.25 11.39
C SER A 532 1.17 12.30 12.13
N ILE A 533 1.07 12.16 13.45
CA ILE A 533 1.89 11.21 14.21
C ILE A 533 1.67 9.77 13.72
N ALA A 534 0.42 9.38 13.53
CA ALA A 534 0.10 8.03 13.09
C ALA A 534 0.51 7.76 11.64
N ASP A 535 0.32 8.73 10.74
CA ASP A 535 0.63 8.62 9.30
C ASP A 535 2.13 8.68 9.01
N PHE A 536 2.88 9.51 9.75
CA PHE A 536 4.34 9.57 9.63
C PHE A 536 5.07 8.53 10.47
N SER A 537 4.35 7.70 11.24
CA SER A 537 4.95 6.55 11.91
C SER A 537 5.52 5.58 10.87
N PRO A 538 6.81 5.22 10.97
CA PRO A 538 7.43 4.28 10.03
C PRO A 538 6.92 2.85 10.20
N ASN A 539 6.24 2.55 11.31
CA ASN A 539 5.72 1.24 11.64
C ASN A 539 4.21 1.19 11.43
N LEU A 540 3.70 -0.01 11.19
CA LEU A 540 2.27 -0.28 11.25
C LEU A 540 1.82 -0.06 12.69
N LEU A 541 0.81 0.78 12.88
CA LEU A 541 0.17 1.05 14.17
C LEU A 541 -1.25 0.56 14.11
N TYR A 542 -1.68 -0.21 15.10
CA TYR A 542 -3.03 -0.76 15.13
C TYR A 542 -3.64 -0.77 16.52
N LEU A 543 -4.96 -0.60 16.58
CA LEU A 543 -5.78 -0.93 17.74
C LEU A 543 -6.60 -2.18 17.44
N TYR A 544 -6.50 -3.17 18.31
CA TYR A 544 -7.20 -4.44 18.15
C TYR A 544 -8.11 -4.71 19.35
N ASP A 545 -9.36 -5.06 19.08
CA ASP A 545 -10.35 -5.41 20.10
C ASP A 545 -10.30 -6.91 20.38
N LEU A 546 -9.95 -7.28 21.62
CA LEU A 546 -9.77 -8.66 22.06
C LEU A 546 -11.09 -9.39 22.37
N HIS A 547 -12.20 -8.66 22.47
CA HIS A 547 -13.53 -9.21 22.74
C HIS A 547 -14.30 -9.45 21.44
N GLU A 548 -14.25 -8.48 20.53
CA GLU A 548 -14.88 -8.59 19.21
C GLU A 548 -13.96 -9.21 18.15
N TYR A 549 -12.70 -9.47 18.50
CA TYR A 549 -11.67 -10.05 17.64
C TYR A 549 -11.39 -9.25 16.36
N LYS A 550 -11.61 -7.93 16.38
CA LYS A 550 -11.53 -7.07 15.20
C LYS A 550 -10.46 -6.00 15.31
N ASN A 551 -9.94 -5.58 14.16
CA ASN A 551 -9.12 -4.38 14.09
C ASN A 551 -10.03 -3.13 14.14
N VAL A 552 -9.81 -2.26 15.13
CA VAL A 552 -10.57 -1.01 15.33
C VAL A 552 -9.92 0.14 14.58
N TYR A 553 -8.59 0.16 14.56
CA TYR A 553 -7.81 1.17 13.87
C TYR A 553 -6.55 0.56 13.31
N VAL A 554 -6.11 1.06 12.16
CA VAL A 554 -4.78 0.81 11.63
C VAL A 554 -4.33 2.03 10.83
N ASN A 555 -3.08 2.44 10.99
CA ASN A 555 -2.54 3.58 10.22
C ASN A 555 -2.30 3.18 8.75
N ARG A 556 -2.09 4.18 7.90
CA ARG A 556 -1.90 3.98 6.45
C ARG A 556 -0.75 3.03 6.09
N ARG A 557 0.18 2.79 7.01
CA ARG A 557 1.32 1.90 6.79
C ARG A 557 0.90 0.45 6.47
N VAL A 558 -0.31 0.01 6.84
CA VAL A 558 -0.85 -1.30 6.43
C VAL A 558 -0.97 -1.47 4.92
N GLU A 559 -1.23 -0.38 4.17
CA GLU A 559 -1.26 -0.41 2.71
C GLU A 559 0.11 -0.75 2.14
N GLN A 560 1.16 -0.18 2.72
CA GLN A 560 2.52 -0.38 2.24
C GLN A 560 3.09 -1.73 2.68
N ALA A 561 2.71 -2.21 3.87
CA ALA A 561 3.21 -3.47 4.42
C ALA A 561 2.44 -4.70 3.92
N LEU A 562 1.10 -4.61 3.85
CA LEU A 562 0.21 -5.74 3.53
C LEU A 562 -0.68 -5.50 2.32
N GLY A 563 -0.70 -4.31 1.73
CA GLY A 563 -1.45 -4.04 0.49
C GLY A 563 -2.96 -3.96 0.67
N TYR A 564 -3.47 -3.91 1.91
CA TYR A 564 -4.87 -3.61 2.21
C TYR A 564 -5.00 -2.18 2.68
N THR A 565 -6.10 -1.52 2.33
CA THR A 565 -6.40 -0.21 2.93
C THR A 565 -6.77 -0.34 4.40
N SER A 566 -6.66 0.76 5.13
CA SER A 566 -7.12 0.83 6.52
C SER A 566 -8.58 0.40 6.65
N GLU A 567 -9.43 0.84 5.73
CA GLU A 567 -10.87 0.56 5.72
C GLU A 567 -11.14 -0.91 5.42
N ALA A 568 -10.43 -1.49 4.45
CA ALA A 568 -10.59 -2.91 4.10
C ALA A 568 -10.21 -3.82 5.27
N THR A 569 -9.12 -3.49 5.97
CA THR A 569 -8.65 -4.26 7.13
C THR A 569 -9.65 -4.20 8.30
N GLN A 570 -10.24 -3.04 8.55
CA GLN A 570 -11.28 -2.87 9.58
C GLN A 570 -12.59 -3.58 9.18
N ALA A 571 -12.96 -3.55 7.91
CA ALA A 571 -14.16 -4.20 7.39
C ALA A 571 -14.14 -5.72 7.53
N MET A 572 -12.95 -6.35 7.61
CA MET A 572 -12.82 -7.79 7.88
C MET A 572 -13.34 -8.21 9.27
N GLY A 573 -13.51 -7.24 10.18
CA GLY A 573 -14.08 -7.50 11.50
C GLY A 573 -13.34 -8.61 12.25
N ASN A 574 -14.10 -9.55 12.80
CA ASN A 574 -13.57 -10.66 13.60
C ASN A 574 -12.75 -11.69 12.80
N GLN A 575 -12.83 -11.65 11.47
CA GLN A 575 -12.14 -12.60 10.60
C GLN A 575 -10.72 -12.17 10.26
N VAL A 576 -10.31 -10.94 10.63
CA VAL A 576 -9.02 -10.36 10.20
C VAL A 576 -7.83 -11.26 10.54
N MET A 577 -7.78 -11.82 11.75
CA MET A 577 -6.69 -12.71 12.15
C MET A 577 -6.78 -14.07 11.46
N GLN A 578 -7.97 -14.66 11.35
CA GLN A 578 -8.17 -15.95 10.67
C GLN A 578 -7.87 -15.87 9.16
N THR A 579 -8.10 -14.71 8.55
CA THR A 579 -7.96 -14.51 7.10
C THR A 579 -6.55 -14.12 6.72
N LEU A 580 -5.94 -13.24 7.50
CA LEU A 580 -4.64 -12.68 7.18
C LEU A 580 -3.49 -13.43 7.84
N MET A 581 -3.64 -14.06 8.99
CA MET A 581 -2.52 -14.77 9.63
C MET A 581 -2.25 -16.12 8.97
N HIS A 582 -0.98 -16.52 8.91
CA HIS A 582 -0.60 -17.82 8.38
C HIS A 582 -1.08 -18.95 9.30
N PRO A 583 -1.65 -20.05 8.76
CA PRO A 583 -2.22 -21.12 9.58
C PRO A 583 -1.26 -21.74 10.60
N ASP A 584 -0.01 -21.99 10.21
CA ASP A 584 1.03 -22.50 11.11
C ASP A 584 1.30 -21.61 12.33
N ASP A 585 0.99 -20.31 12.26
CA ASP A 585 1.29 -19.35 13.32
C ASP A 585 0.12 -19.25 14.34
N PHE A 586 -1.04 -19.87 14.07
CA PHE A 586 -2.20 -19.83 14.96
C PHE A 586 -1.89 -20.40 16.36
N ALA A 587 -1.12 -21.49 16.45
CA ALA A 587 -0.79 -22.09 17.73
C ALA A 587 0.09 -21.18 18.60
N ALA A 588 1.00 -20.43 17.97
CA ALA A 588 1.84 -19.45 18.66
C ALA A 588 1.03 -18.20 19.03
N PHE A 589 0.12 -17.76 18.16
CA PHE A 589 -0.78 -16.64 18.43
C PHE A 589 -1.69 -16.91 19.63
N ASP A 590 -2.25 -18.12 19.75
CA ASP A 590 -3.08 -18.50 20.91
C ASP A 590 -2.29 -18.42 22.23
N GLN A 591 -1.02 -18.81 22.24
CA GLN A 591 -0.15 -18.67 23.41
C GLN A 591 0.09 -17.20 23.75
N ASN A 592 0.38 -16.37 22.74
CA ASN A 592 0.58 -14.94 22.91
C ASN A 592 -0.69 -14.25 23.43
N TYR A 593 -1.88 -14.67 22.96
CA TYR A 593 -3.16 -14.17 23.44
C TYR A 593 -3.37 -14.46 24.93
N GLN A 594 -3.02 -15.66 25.40
CA GLN A 594 -3.09 -15.98 26.84
C GLN A 594 -2.14 -15.09 27.66
N CYS A 595 -0.92 -14.88 27.17
CA CYS A 595 0.03 -13.97 27.81
C CYS A 595 -0.53 -12.54 27.92
N ILE A 596 -1.14 -12.02 26.85
CA ILE A 596 -1.77 -10.69 26.83
C ILE A 596 -2.91 -10.56 27.86
N MET A 597 -3.68 -11.63 28.06
CA MET A 597 -4.80 -11.62 29.02
C MET A 597 -4.37 -11.46 30.47
N GLU A 598 -3.18 -11.95 30.81
CA GLU A 598 -2.58 -11.85 32.14
C GLU A 598 -1.59 -10.68 32.27
N MET A 599 -1.30 -9.98 31.17
CA MET A 599 -0.29 -8.92 31.11
C MET A 599 -0.72 -7.67 31.91
N PRO A 600 0.15 -7.09 32.76
CA PRO A 600 -0.10 -5.81 33.43
C PRO A 600 -0.14 -4.61 32.46
N ASP A 601 -0.72 -3.49 32.91
CA ASP A 601 -0.74 -2.25 32.11
C ASP A 601 0.69 -1.69 31.95
N GLY A 602 1.04 -1.33 30.72
CA GLY A 602 2.34 -0.76 30.36
C GLY A 602 3.44 -1.78 30.02
N GLU A 603 3.18 -3.10 30.17
CA GLU A 603 4.07 -4.13 29.63
C GLU A 603 3.85 -4.34 28.13
N VAL A 604 4.89 -4.83 27.45
CA VAL A 604 4.92 -5.00 25.99
C VAL A 604 5.32 -6.44 25.68
N LEU A 605 4.53 -7.09 24.83
CA LEU A 605 4.82 -8.43 24.30
C LEU A 605 5.38 -8.32 22.88
N GLU A 606 6.51 -8.97 22.63
CA GLU A 606 7.16 -9.03 21.30
C GLU A 606 7.02 -10.42 20.67
N PHE A 607 6.62 -10.48 19.39
CA PHE A 607 6.55 -11.73 18.64
C PHE A 607 6.60 -11.53 17.12
N GLU A 608 7.02 -12.57 16.40
CA GLU A 608 7.04 -12.62 14.93
C GLU A 608 5.94 -13.55 14.41
N TYR A 609 5.28 -13.14 13.33
CA TYR A 609 4.22 -13.92 12.68
C TYR A 609 4.11 -13.56 11.21
N ARG A 610 3.47 -14.42 10.43
CA ARG A 610 3.23 -14.17 9.01
C ARG A 610 1.82 -13.67 8.78
N MET A 611 1.71 -12.62 7.99
CA MET A 611 0.46 -12.06 7.50
C MET A 611 0.40 -12.14 5.98
N ARG A 612 -0.77 -12.42 5.44
CA ARG A 612 -1.04 -12.52 4.03
C ARG A 612 -1.17 -11.11 3.48
N HIS A 613 -0.30 -10.75 2.56
CA HIS A 613 -0.44 -9.53 1.76
C HIS A 613 -1.60 -9.69 0.76
N SER A 614 -2.21 -8.58 0.33
CA SER A 614 -3.36 -8.57 -0.60
C SER A 614 -3.07 -9.25 -1.95
N ASN A 615 -1.83 -9.15 -2.42
CA ASN A 615 -1.32 -9.91 -3.58
C ASN A 615 -1.21 -11.45 -3.35
N GLY A 616 -1.51 -11.94 -2.14
CA GLY A 616 -1.51 -13.35 -1.76
C GLY A 616 -0.18 -13.90 -1.24
N GLN A 617 0.89 -13.10 -1.17
CA GLN A 617 2.18 -13.50 -0.60
C GLN A 617 2.15 -13.45 0.93
N TRP A 618 2.98 -14.25 1.59
CA TRP A 618 3.17 -14.17 3.04
C TRP A 618 4.26 -13.16 3.38
N ARG A 619 3.95 -12.22 4.28
CA ARG A 619 4.86 -11.21 4.83
C ARG A 619 5.15 -11.54 6.28
N TRP A 620 6.41 -11.50 6.66
CA TRP A 620 6.82 -11.63 8.06
C TRP A 620 6.70 -10.28 8.76
N LEU A 621 5.90 -10.23 9.81
CA LEU A 621 5.77 -9.08 10.68
C LEU A 621 6.38 -9.39 12.05
N ARG A 622 7.04 -8.39 12.62
CA ARG A 622 7.45 -8.39 14.03
C ARG A 622 6.64 -7.33 14.77
N SER A 623 5.85 -7.74 15.76
CA SER A 623 4.97 -6.83 16.51
C SER A 623 5.36 -6.68 17.97
N LEU A 624 5.00 -5.52 18.51
CA LEU A 624 5.12 -5.10 19.90
C LEU A 624 3.74 -4.63 20.38
N ASP A 625 3.15 -5.36 21.31
CA ASP A 625 1.75 -5.17 21.70
C ASP A 625 1.59 -4.87 23.19
N THR A 626 0.76 -3.89 23.54
CA THR A 626 0.45 -3.47 24.91
C THR A 626 -1.05 -3.26 25.15
N VAL A 627 -1.52 -3.45 26.38
CA VAL A 627 -2.93 -3.24 26.74
C VAL A 627 -3.23 -1.73 26.78
N PHE A 628 -4.20 -1.28 25.98
CA PHE A 628 -4.61 0.11 25.87
C PHE A 628 -5.84 0.43 26.74
N GLU A 629 -6.84 -0.44 26.73
CA GLU A 629 -8.07 -0.26 27.51
C GLU A 629 -8.48 -1.60 28.12
N ARG A 630 -8.99 -1.55 29.35
CA ARG A 630 -9.64 -2.68 30.02
C ARG A 630 -11.13 -2.45 30.18
N THR A 631 -11.85 -3.56 30.25
CA THR A 631 -13.24 -3.57 30.68
C THR A 631 -13.37 -3.22 32.18
N PRO A 632 -14.57 -2.79 32.64
CA PRO A 632 -14.81 -2.51 34.05
C PRO A 632 -14.52 -3.67 35.02
N ASP A 633 -14.55 -4.92 34.54
CA ASP A 633 -14.18 -6.14 35.27
C ASP A 633 -12.67 -6.44 35.25
N GLY A 634 -11.85 -5.57 34.67
CA GLY A 634 -10.39 -5.62 34.71
C GLY A 634 -9.73 -6.47 33.62
N ARG A 635 -10.49 -6.98 32.65
CA ARG A 635 -9.95 -7.76 31.53
C ARG A 635 -9.49 -6.85 30.39
N PRO A 636 -8.36 -7.14 29.70
CA PRO A 636 -7.95 -6.41 28.51
C PRO A 636 -9.04 -6.40 27.45
N LYS A 637 -9.38 -5.20 26.95
CA LYS A 637 -10.38 -4.98 25.91
C LYS A 637 -9.74 -4.54 24.60
N LEU A 638 -8.93 -3.49 24.65
CA LEU A 638 -8.22 -2.96 23.48
C LEU A 638 -6.71 -3.14 23.65
N LEU A 639 -6.08 -3.56 22.57
CA LEU A 639 -4.65 -3.73 22.43
C LEU A 639 -4.12 -2.67 21.46
N LEU A 640 -3.04 -1.98 21.83
CA LEU A 640 -2.27 -1.12 20.94
C LEU A 640 -1.03 -1.88 20.51
N GLY A 641 -0.90 -2.11 19.21
CA GLY A 641 0.23 -2.81 18.62
C GLY A 641 1.01 -1.96 17.63
N THR A 642 2.31 -2.21 17.54
CA THR A 642 3.15 -1.69 16.47
C THR A 642 3.92 -2.81 15.78
N ALA A 643 3.83 -2.89 14.46
CA ALA A 643 4.46 -3.94 13.67
C ALA A 643 5.37 -3.40 12.57
N ILE A 644 6.46 -4.13 12.30
CA ILE A 644 7.37 -3.87 11.17
C ILE A 644 7.42 -5.08 10.24
N ASP A 645 7.50 -4.81 8.93
CA ASP A 645 7.73 -5.84 7.92
C ASP A 645 9.21 -6.22 7.90
N ILE A 646 9.50 -7.49 8.16
CA ILE A 646 10.84 -8.09 8.15
C ILE A 646 11.00 -9.12 7.02
N THR A 647 10.11 -9.10 6.02
CA THR A 647 10.10 -10.07 4.91
C THR A 647 11.37 -10.01 4.08
N ASP A 648 11.86 -8.81 3.72
CA ASP A 648 13.11 -8.67 2.96
C ASP A 648 14.32 -9.19 3.75
N HIS A 649 14.29 -9.04 5.09
CA HIS A 649 15.30 -9.61 5.96
C HIS A 649 15.27 -11.15 5.92
N LYS A 650 14.09 -11.76 6.03
CA LYS A 650 13.91 -13.22 5.93
C LYS A 650 14.22 -13.76 4.53
N HIS A 651 13.83 -13.06 3.46
CA HIS A 651 14.15 -13.45 2.07
C HIS A 651 15.63 -13.33 1.76
N THR A 652 16.30 -12.25 2.21
CA THR A 652 17.75 -12.12 2.07
C THR A 652 18.46 -13.26 2.79
N GLU A 653 18.00 -13.61 3.99
CA GLU A 653 18.54 -14.74 4.74
C GLU A 653 18.32 -16.08 4.01
N GLN A 654 17.13 -16.33 3.48
CA GLN A 654 16.80 -17.55 2.73
C GLN A 654 17.50 -17.63 1.37
N GLN A 655 17.59 -16.53 0.63
CA GLN A 655 18.26 -16.45 -0.66
C GLN A 655 19.77 -16.64 -0.51
N LEU A 656 20.38 -16.07 0.53
CA LEU A 656 21.77 -16.36 0.90
C LEU A 656 21.99 -17.84 1.22
N ARG A 657 21.06 -18.49 1.95
CA ARG A 657 21.12 -19.94 2.20
C ARG A 657 20.93 -20.77 0.92
N PHE A 658 20.01 -20.40 0.04
CA PHE A 658 19.72 -21.10 -1.20
C PHE A 658 20.86 -21.00 -2.23
N GLN A 659 21.44 -19.82 -2.41
CA GLN A 659 22.57 -19.63 -3.31
C GLN A 659 23.86 -20.28 -2.77
N ALA A 660 24.04 -20.37 -1.44
CA ALA A 660 25.07 -21.22 -0.86
C ALA A 660 24.86 -22.71 -1.22
N CYS A 661 23.62 -23.21 -1.16
CA CYS A 661 23.31 -24.58 -1.57
C CYS A 661 23.47 -24.85 -3.08
N LEU A 662 23.22 -23.87 -3.96
CA LEU A 662 23.38 -24.02 -5.41
C LEU A 662 24.84 -24.27 -5.81
N LEU A 663 25.78 -23.58 -5.17
CA LEU A 663 27.20 -23.73 -5.47
C LEU A 663 27.79 -25.04 -4.92
N ASP A 664 27.16 -25.64 -3.93
CA ASP A 664 27.46 -26.99 -3.45
C ASP A 664 26.87 -28.09 -4.34
N ALA A 665 25.85 -27.78 -5.15
CA ALA A 665 25.19 -28.72 -6.06
C ALA A 665 25.85 -28.85 -7.44
N VAL A 666 26.74 -27.92 -7.82
CA VAL A 666 27.48 -27.98 -9.10
C VAL A 666 28.71 -28.89 -8.95
N GLU A 667 28.84 -29.90 -9.82
CA GLU A 667 29.95 -30.86 -9.77
C GLU A 667 31.33 -30.28 -10.17
N GLN A 668 31.36 -29.12 -10.84
CA GLN A 668 32.59 -28.43 -11.21
C GLN A 668 33.26 -27.77 -9.99
N ALA A 669 34.58 -27.71 -10.00
CA ALA A 669 35.35 -27.07 -8.94
C ALA A 669 35.29 -25.55 -9.08
N VAL A 670 34.74 -24.87 -8.08
CA VAL A 670 34.65 -23.40 -8.03
C VAL A 670 35.49 -22.90 -6.86
N VAL A 671 36.42 -22.01 -7.17
CA VAL A 671 37.34 -21.40 -6.20
C VAL A 671 37.26 -19.88 -6.36
N ALA A 672 37.14 -19.14 -5.25
CA ALA A 672 37.26 -17.68 -5.29
C ALA A 672 38.37 -17.19 -4.36
N THR A 673 39.08 -16.15 -4.78
CA THR A 673 40.19 -15.55 -4.03
C THR A 673 39.98 -14.05 -3.84
N ASP A 674 40.64 -13.48 -2.85
CA ASP A 674 40.80 -12.03 -2.74
C ASP A 674 41.82 -11.48 -3.78
N THR A 675 42.01 -10.16 -3.81
CA THR A 675 42.95 -9.52 -4.74
C THR A 675 44.41 -9.88 -4.48
N SER A 676 44.72 -10.47 -3.33
CA SER A 676 46.06 -10.90 -2.94
C SER A 676 46.28 -12.41 -3.17
N GLY A 677 45.29 -13.13 -3.70
CA GLY A 677 45.41 -14.56 -4.03
C GLY A 677 45.07 -15.52 -2.88
N TYR A 678 44.54 -15.03 -1.75
CA TYR A 678 44.09 -15.90 -0.66
C TYR A 678 42.69 -16.45 -0.95
N ILE A 679 42.50 -17.75 -0.73
CA ILE A 679 41.24 -18.45 -1.00
C ILE A 679 40.17 -17.98 0.00
N THR A 680 39.05 -17.49 -0.52
CA THR A 680 37.89 -17.03 0.24
C THR A 680 36.67 -17.93 0.08
N TYR A 681 36.66 -18.78 -0.95
CA TYR A 681 35.59 -19.72 -1.24
C TYR A 681 36.11 -21.00 -1.90
N TRP A 682 35.57 -22.13 -1.48
CA TRP A 682 35.96 -23.47 -1.93
C TRP A 682 34.76 -24.42 -1.87
N ASN A 683 34.16 -24.76 -3.02
CA ASN A 683 32.97 -25.61 -3.05
C ASN A 683 33.30 -27.11 -2.97
N ARG A 684 32.26 -27.96 -2.83
CA ARG A 684 32.40 -29.42 -2.81
C ARG A 684 33.04 -30.01 -4.07
N GLY A 685 32.80 -29.41 -5.24
CA GLY A 685 33.48 -29.78 -6.48
C GLY A 685 35.00 -29.58 -6.40
N ALA A 686 35.45 -28.50 -5.77
CA ALA A 686 36.87 -28.21 -5.55
C ALA A 686 37.50 -29.17 -4.53
N GLU A 687 36.79 -29.55 -3.47
CA GLU A 687 37.24 -30.59 -2.55
C GLU A 687 37.47 -31.92 -3.27
N THR A 688 36.53 -32.29 -4.13
CA THR A 688 36.59 -33.53 -4.91
C THR A 688 37.72 -33.47 -5.93
N LEU A 689 37.89 -32.37 -6.66
CA LEU A 689 38.92 -32.24 -7.71
C LEU A 689 40.33 -32.18 -7.13
N TYR A 690 40.57 -31.23 -6.22
CA TYR A 690 41.91 -30.92 -5.71
C TYR A 690 42.33 -31.79 -4.51
N GLY A 691 41.37 -32.40 -3.81
CA GLY A 691 41.61 -33.28 -2.66
C GLY A 691 41.86 -32.55 -1.33
N TRP A 692 41.77 -31.22 -1.32
CA TRP A 692 41.81 -30.39 -0.12
C TRP A 692 40.41 -30.09 0.36
N SER A 693 40.11 -30.31 1.63
CA SER A 693 38.83 -29.86 2.19
C SER A 693 38.77 -28.33 2.21
N ALA A 694 37.57 -27.76 2.17
CA ALA A 694 37.35 -26.32 2.27
C ALA A 694 37.98 -25.75 3.55
N ILE A 695 37.96 -26.52 4.65
CA ILE A 695 38.56 -26.17 5.94
C ILE A 695 40.08 -25.97 5.82
N GLU A 696 40.74 -26.78 5.00
CA GLU A 696 42.20 -26.71 4.81
C GLU A 696 42.59 -25.68 3.77
N ALA A 697 41.73 -25.46 2.76
CA ALA A 697 42.02 -24.61 1.62
C ALA A 697 41.72 -23.12 1.87
N ILE A 698 40.63 -22.81 2.56
CA ILE A 698 40.22 -21.42 2.80
C ILE A 698 41.24 -20.72 3.71
N GLY A 699 41.64 -19.51 3.32
CA GLY A 699 42.69 -18.73 3.98
C GLY A 699 44.13 -19.07 3.57
N GLN A 700 44.33 -20.14 2.79
CA GLN A 700 45.63 -20.40 2.16
C GLN A 700 45.79 -19.60 0.86
N HIS A 701 47.03 -19.34 0.47
CA HIS A 701 47.31 -18.70 -0.81
C HIS A 701 47.16 -19.70 -1.95
N VAL A 702 46.31 -19.41 -2.95
CA VAL A 702 45.87 -20.38 -3.97
C VAL A 702 47.04 -21.00 -4.75
N VAL A 703 48.05 -20.18 -5.08
CA VAL A 703 49.24 -20.61 -5.82
C VAL A 703 50.15 -21.51 -4.98
N GLU A 704 50.18 -21.31 -3.66
CA GLU A 704 50.99 -22.12 -2.75
C GLU A 704 50.32 -23.46 -2.46
N LEU A 705 48.99 -23.46 -2.32
CA LEU A 705 48.20 -24.66 -2.06
C LEU A 705 48.13 -25.58 -3.29
N LEU A 706 47.98 -25.02 -4.48
CA LEU A 706 47.85 -25.75 -5.75
C LEU A 706 49.17 -25.88 -6.51
N ALA A 707 50.30 -25.69 -5.81
CA ALA A 707 51.64 -25.50 -6.36
C ALA A 707 52.09 -26.60 -7.35
N SER A 708 51.75 -26.44 -8.63
CA SER A 708 52.37 -27.16 -9.74
C SER A 708 53.57 -26.36 -10.28
N GLU A 709 54.52 -27.04 -10.94
CA GLU A 709 55.63 -26.38 -11.64
C GLU A 709 55.13 -25.33 -12.65
N PHE A 710 53.94 -25.56 -13.22
CA PHE A 710 53.27 -24.63 -14.13
C PHE A 710 52.88 -23.31 -13.45
N TRP A 711 52.22 -23.36 -12.28
CA TRP A 711 51.81 -22.16 -11.55
C TRP A 711 52.98 -21.32 -11.05
N LYS A 712 54.08 -21.98 -10.66
CA LYS A 712 55.33 -21.29 -10.26
C LYS A 712 55.98 -20.53 -11.43
N GLN A 713 55.75 -20.95 -12.67
CA GLN A 713 56.38 -20.39 -13.86
C GLN A 713 55.48 -19.38 -14.61
N LYS A 714 54.15 -19.60 -14.59
CA LYS A 714 53.15 -18.83 -15.36
C LYS A 714 52.18 -18.02 -14.50
N GLY A 715 52.09 -18.26 -13.19
CA GLY A 715 51.09 -17.63 -12.32
C GLY A 715 51.17 -16.10 -12.27
N GLY A 716 52.37 -15.53 -12.31
CA GLY A 716 52.55 -14.08 -12.36
C GLY A 716 52.07 -13.43 -13.67
N GLU A 717 52.18 -14.15 -14.80
CA GLU A 717 51.69 -13.67 -16.11
C GLU A 717 50.15 -13.71 -16.19
N ILE A 718 49.55 -14.75 -15.61
CA ILE A 718 48.08 -14.94 -15.58
C ILE A 718 47.42 -13.88 -14.69
N LEU A 719 47.96 -13.63 -13.50
CA LEU A 719 47.49 -12.58 -12.60
C LEU A 719 47.62 -11.18 -13.22
N ALA A 720 48.73 -10.92 -13.94
CA ALA A 720 48.89 -9.66 -14.69
C ALA A 720 47.89 -9.53 -15.86
N GLN A 721 47.54 -10.64 -16.52
CA GLN A 721 46.56 -10.66 -17.61
C GLN A 721 45.11 -10.48 -17.11
N LEU A 722 44.79 -11.02 -15.94
CA LEU A 722 43.48 -10.87 -15.28
C LEU A 722 43.26 -9.45 -14.73
N GLN A 723 44.32 -8.75 -14.32
CA GLN A 723 44.25 -7.34 -13.90
C GLN A 723 43.96 -6.36 -15.05
N LEU A 724 44.17 -6.77 -16.31
CA LEU A 724 43.89 -5.99 -17.52
C LEU A 724 42.48 -6.27 -18.10
N GLU A 725 41.52 -6.64 -17.24
CA GLU A 725 40.08 -6.86 -17.53
C GLU A 725 39.76 -8.02 -18.51
N LYS A 726 40.64 -9.01 -18.64
CA LYS A 726 40.41 -10.15 -19.55
C LYS A 726 40.19 -11.45 -18.80
N VAL A 727 39.13 -12.18 -19.17
CA VAL A 727 38.94 -13.59 -18.79
C VAL A 727 40.14 -14.39 -19.28
N TRP A 728 40.71 -15.22 -18.41
CA TRP A 728 41.77 -16.13 -18.75
C TRP A 728 41.27 -17.57 -18.74
N SER A 729 41.73 -18.39 -19.68
CA SER A 729 41.44 -19.82 -19.69
C SER A 729 42.66 -20.60 -20.13
N GLY A 730 42.98 -21.68 -19.43
CA GLY A 730 44.15 -22.51 -19.74
C GLY A 730 44.05 -23.94 -19.23
N GLU A 731 44.74 -24.84 -19.91
CA GLU A 731 44.91 -26.24 -19.50
C GLU A 731 46.28 -26.42 -18.85
N PHE A 732 46.32 -27.06 -17.68
CA PHE A 732 47.57 -27.38 -17.00
C PHE A 732 47.40 -28.58 -16.07
N GLU A 733 48.54 -29.16 -15.67
CA GLU A 733 48.57 -30.22 -14.66
C GLU A 733 48.66 -29.63 -13.26
N ILE A 734 47.90 -30.23 -12.36
CA ILE A 734 47.94 -29.98 -10.93
C ILE A 734 48.30 -31.27 -10.20
N GLN A 735 48.91 -31.11 -9.04
CA GLN A 735 49.08 -32.20 -8.09
C GLN A 735 47.99 -32.07 -7.02
N ARG A 736 47.17 -33.11 -6.89
CA ARG A 736 46.21 -33.22 -5.79
C ARG A 736 46.93 -33.42 -4.46
N LYS A 737 46.21 -33.25 -3.35
CA LYS A 737 46.75 -33.50 -2.00
C LYS A 737 47.33 -34.91 -1.80
N ASP A 738 46.76 -35.92 -2.45
CA ASP A 738 47.23 -37.32 -2.39
C ASP A 738 48.49 -37.59 -3.25
N GLY A 739 49.00 -36.57 -3.93
CA GLY A 739 50.16 -36.63 -4.80
C GLY A 739 49.85 -37.03 -6.26
N ALA A 740 48.60 -37.35 -6.60
CA ALA A 740 48.20 -37.70 -7.95
C ALA A 740 48.20 -36.48 -8.89
N LEU A 741 48.69 -36.68 -10.12
CA LEU A 741 48.64 -35.66 -11.17
C LEU A 741 47.31 -35.73 -11.92
N VAL A 742 46.65 -34.57 -12.04
CA VAL A 742 45.37 -34.40 -12.73
C VAL A 742 45.51 -33.29 -13.75
N HIS A 743 44.98 -33.50 -14.95
CA HIS A 743 44.89 -32.44 -15.95
C HIS A 743 43.59 -31.68 -15.74
N ILE A 744 43.69 -30.37 -15.56
CA ILE A 744 42.52 -29.51 -15.43
C ILE A 744 42.51 -28.45 -16.53
N ILE A 745 41.31 -28.03 -16.91
CA ILE A 745 41.09 -26.76 -17.59
C ILE A 745 40.46 -25.80 -16.60
N THR A 746 41.04 -24.61 -16.47
CA THR A 746 40.53 -23.57 -15.57
C THR A 746 40.22 -22.31 -16.36
N THR A 747 39.06 -21.72 -16.07
CA THR A 747 38.68 -20.39 -16.52
C THR A 747 38.65 -19.46 -15.31
N GLU A 748 39.39 -18.35 -15.38
CA GLU A 748 39.52 -17.36 -14.32
C GLU A 748 38.95 -16.01 -14.77
N SER A 749 38.18 -15.36 -13.90
CA SER A 749 37.55 -14.07 -14.16
C SER A 749 37.67 -13.13 -12.96
N PRO A 750 37.88 -11.82 -13.17
CA PRO A 750 37.89 -10.83 -12.10
C PRO A 750 36.49 -10.60 -11.53
N ILE A 751 36.43 -10.34 -10.22
CA ILE A 751 35.21 -9.96 -9.49
C ILE A 751 35.32 -8.47 -9.14
N TYR A 752 34.26 -7.70 -9.40
CA TYR A 752 34.19 -6.27 -9.09
C TYR A 752 33.09 -5.94 -8.07
N ASP A 753 33.29 -4.88 -7.29
CA ASP A 753 32.23 -4.32 -6.43
C ASP A 753 31.29 -3.39 -7.22
N GLU A 754 30.27 -2.85 -6.53
CA GLU A 754 29.29 -1.92 -7.12
C GLU A 754 29.92 -0.61 -7.63
N GLN A 755 31.15 -0.31 -7.22
CA GLN A 755 31.93 0.86 -7.63
C GLN A 755 32.96 0.52 -8.72
N GLN A 756 32.90 -0.69 -9.31
CA GLN A 756 33.83 -1.20 -10.33
C GLN A 756 35.27 -1.39 -9.83
N HIS A 757 35.49 -1.50 -8.50
CA HIS A 757 36.81 -1.86 -7.98
C HIS A 757 36.99 -3.37 -8.02
N LEU A 758 38.17 -3.82 -8.46
CA LEU A 758 38.55 -5.23 -8.41
C LEU A 758 38.62 -5.69 -6.94
N ILE A 759 37.88 -6.74 -6.61
CA ILE A 759 37.71 -7.23 -5.24
C ILE A 759 38.07 -8.70 -5.05
N GLY A 760 38.48 -9.38 -6.12
CA GLY A 760 38.90 -10.78 -6.11
C GLY A 760 38.89 -11.43 -7.49
N PHE A 761 39.13 -12.73 -7.53
CA PHE A 761 39.05 -13.55 -8.75
C PHE A 761 38.20 -14.80 -8.48
N ILE A 762 37.46 -15.25 -9.49
CA ILE A 762 36.74 -16.52 -9.47
C ILE A 762 37.31 -17.44 -10.54
N GLY A 763 37.65 -18.66 -10.14
CA GLY A 763 38.13 -19.73 -11.00
C GLY A 763 37.14 -20.88 -11.04
N VAL A 764 36.81 -21.35 -12.24
CA VAL A 764 36.06 -22.59 -12.45
C VAL A 764 36.97 -23.60 -13.14
N SER A 765 37.14 -24.76 -12.51
CA SER A 765 38.05 -25.81 -12.93
C SER A 765 37.31 -27.11 -13.20
N THR A 766 37.70 -27.78 -14.28
CA THR A 766 37.13 -29.07 -14.68
C THR A 766 38.25 -30.08 -14.93
N ASP A 767 38.08 -31.30 -14.44
CA ASP A 767 38.98 -32.43 -14.72
C ASP A 767 38.84 -32.85 -16.19
N ILE A 768 39.96 -32.88 -16.93
CA ILE A 768 40.03 -33.33 -18.33
C ILE A 768 40.95 -34.54 -18.51
N THR A 769 41.30 -35.24 -17.42
CA THR A 769 42.28 -36.34 -17.42
C THR A 769 41.82 -37.52 -18.29
N GLU A 770 40.55 -37.95 -18.18
CA GLU A 770 40.03 -39.03 -19.04
C GLU A 770 40.03 -38.63 -20.52
N ARG A 771 39.65 -37.37 -20.81
CA ARG A 771 39.66 -36.83 -22.16
C ARG A 771 41.08 -36.81 -22.76
N LYS A 772 42.10 -36.43 -21.97
CA LYS A 772 43.51 -36.47 -22.40
C LYS A 772 44.01 -37.89 -22.63
N ARG A 773 43.67 -38.84 -21.73
CA ARG A 773 44.03 -40.26 -21.90
C ARG A 773 43.38 -40.88 -23.14
N ALA A 774 42.12 -40.56 -23.42
CA ALA A 774 41.41 -41.01 -24.61
C ALA A 774 42.06 -40.44 -25.90
N ALA A 775 42.40 -39.15 -25.91
CA ALA A 775 43.09 -38.52 -27.04
C ALA A 775 44.47 -39.13 -27.29
N ALA A 776 45.27 -39.35 -26.24
CA ALA A 776 46.58 -39.99 -26.35
C ALA A 776 46.50 -41.46 -26.81
N ALA A 777 45.48 -42.20 -26.38
CA ALA A 777 45.24 -43.58 -26.82
C ALA A 777 44.86 -43.64 -28.31
N ILE A 778 44.07 -42.68 -28.80
CA ILE A 778 43.74 -42.54 -30.22
C ILE A 778 45.02 -42.22 -31.02
N GLU A 779 45.82 -41.25 -30.57
CA GLU A 779 47.06 -40.86 -31.25
C GLU A 779 48.10 -42.00 -31.27
N GLN A 780 48.22 -42.76 -30.18
CA GLN A 780 49.09 -43.94 -30.10
C GLN A 780 48.60 -45.09 -30.98
N SER A 781 47.27 -45.29 -31.07
CA SER A 781 46.65 -46.26 -31.98
C SER A 781 46.88 -45.88 -33.45
N GLU A 782 46.70 -44.59 -33.80
CA GLU A 782 46.96 -44.08 -35.14
C GLU A 782 48.43 -44.19 -35.52
N LYS A 783 49.36 -43.87 -34.61
CA LYS A 783 50.79 -44.05 -34.83
C LYS A 783 51.16 -45.51 -35.05
N LYS A 784 50.60 -46.42 -34.24
CA LYS A 784 50.80 -47.87 -34.38
C LYS A 784 50.22 -48.42 -35.70
N TYR A 785 49.08 -47.90 -36.14
CA TYR A 785 48.52 -48.20 -37.47
C TYR A 785 49.42 -47.67 -38.59
N ARG A 786 49.95 -46.45 -38.45
CA ARG A 786 50.85 -45.82 -39.42
C ARG A 786 52.16 -46.61 -39.56
N ASP A 787 52.75 -47.03 -38.45
CA ASP A 787 53.99 -47.83 -38.40
C ASP A 787 53.76 -49.24 -38.97
N LEU A 788 52.60 -49.86 -38.72
CA LEU A 788 52.23 -51.17 -39.30
C LEU A 788 52.00 -51.10 -40.82
N VAL A 789 51.38 -50.04 -41.32
CA VAL A 789 51.23 -49.80 -42.77
C VAL A 789 52.60 -49.58 -43.43
N GLN A 790 53.54 -48.94 -42.74
CA GLN A 790 54.89 -48.72 -43.24
C GLN A 790 55.74 -50.01 -43.24
N MET A 791 55.55 -50.90 -42.26
CA MET A 791 56.17 -52.23 -42.22
C MET A 791 55.56 -53.24 -43.22
N ALA A 792 54.27 -53.11 -43.54
CA ALA A 792 53.60 -53.97 -44.53
C ALA A 792 53.85 -53.53 -46.00
N GLY A 793 54.46 -52.36 -46.20
CA GLY A 793 54.86 -51.83 -47.51
C GLY A 793 56.34 -52.07 -47.87
N SER A 794 57.08 -52.82 -47.05
CA SER A 794 58.45 -53.33 -47.31
C SER A 794 58.40 -54.84 -47.47
#